data_AF-A0A7X6XU90-F1
#
_entry.id   AF-A0A7X6XU90-F1
#
_cell.length_a   1.000
_cell.length_b   1.000
_cell.length_c   1.000
_cell.angle_alpha   90.00
_cell.angle_beta   90.00
_cell.angle_gamma   90.00
#
_symmetry.space_group_name_H-M   'P 1'
#
loop_
_entity.id
_entity.type
_entity.pdbx_description
1 polymer ?
#
loop_
_entity_poly.entity_id
_entity_poly.type
_entity_poly.pdbx_seq_one_letter_code
_entity_poly.pdbx_strand_id
1 'polypeptide(L)'
;MKTSTAGTALAAVLLLSAVPGLAAPVRTTAGALTLGFDDAGRVTQVRIGKRSALLARAVAGSGFALKELGRTPEFVPLRGQVTRQGKALHFAAQHDGLTLAATMRPVPDGWEIAGKLRRTGPERCLSLRFGLPVNLEGWRLWQDMARSRRLRLEADATNAVETGLGDGFLDPLPFTAVSSDAVALAYATRLDEPRFGHVAYRARSGLFGITLDVALVDGQRFFAQEVPFRFYLLAPAGPWGVRAVVQRYFTLFPEWGQAPDMPPGGWMAWGDILRHDPPSSDFGLVYHEVGNIESTWKTNHLLGLVNLPYIEPSMYQQYHGDQERAPTPAEAYARLRHNAQSLETAIIPTGRDRSFQEWTHTLSKAILKTPVMAEDGEPVAPVAGSWPWIGDRNFGAQFPLCLLPGIPGGVGEARLDECRKLLAAHPADGMYLDCYGAHGGVPDFNRDSVNASAIPPTFGPGGKPAIAVWSSLFQWTEKLRAELGPDRACILPNIQTFNHPNPWHVIPVLGNEDDKDVTDRLLPQLRMVGYHKVVTQLLYGTYDDAFLKRHLLYAVFPGGIGAKESAPAGMRASYRKLVPCLRVLHRLGWQPVTQARSLQRNVRIERYGQAPGPVLLVVVNLGERRVVEVQVPLAAVPGGPQAWCRDPLAETPPRWRRQGRTLVLSVALASGETALLALGDAKAQAALDRLFAADRMDDLKLCFREHAVRQGTPHPLVAQAEALPAKAPAETITRLRALADGLSGEDPLTQRMRELADLAAQHLAASLRPRPPRPGPVVVPDDAPYPLLPLPWTEEFDGTAPSPLWEVNAGQGRVEVADGKVCLELKESTGVGLVTRGLIDFGARPVVLEARFTHHGTPHEWYVGTFLNLIPPVAMGDYLSVRTDQGSSLRMENGDTAASGFRKVLFDYQPIAPNVPHQLRLYLDAERYRLEIDGKLYGEGLHNLQFTCGRLSLSIGSGHQGHGDVWAIDSVQVRPAAPL
;
A
#
# COMPACT_ATOMS: atom_id res chain seq x y z
N MET A 1 46.84 44.33 2.01
CA MET A 1 47.98 43.88 2.83
C MET A 1 47.53 43.78 4.28
N LYS A 2 47.91 42.69 4.96
CA LYS A 2 47.79 42.38 6.41
C LYS A 2 46.43 41.89 6.97
N THR A 3 46.34 40.56 7.03
CA THR A 3 45.91 39.66 8.13
C THR A 3 45.27 40.24 9.40
N SER A 4 44.14 39.64 9.84
CA SER A 4 43.79 39.50 11.25
C SER A 4 43.10 38.16 11.54
N THR A 5 43.65 37.45 12.52
CA THR A 5 43.20 36.20 13.15
C THR A 5 41.96 36.42 14.03
N ALA A 6 40.98 35.52 13.94
CA ALA A 6 39.81 35.47 14.82
C ALA A 6 39.96 34.33 15.84
N GLY A 7 39.90 34.69 17.12
CA GLY A 7 39.96 33.78 18.27
C GLY A 7 38.60 33.15 18.59
N THR A 8 38.65 31.88 18.94
CA THR A 8 37.57 31.02 19.42
C THR A 8 37.19 31.38 20.86
N ALA A 9 35.94 31.76 21.10
CA ALA A 9 35.40 31.95 22.45
C ALA A 9 34.77 30.65 22.96
N LEU A 10 35.41 30.03 23.96
CA LEU A 10 34.92 28.89 24.72
C LEU A 10 34.11 29.41 25.92
N ALA A 11 32.79 29.28 25.92
CA ALA A 11 31.97 29.60 27.08
C ALA A 11 31.87 28.37 28.00
N ALA A 12 32.66 28.38 29.08
CA ALA A 12 32.56 27.43 30.18
C ALA A 12 31.38 27.82 31.09
N VAL A 13 30.42 26.91 31.29
CA VAL A 13 29.35 27.05 32.28
C VAL A 13 29.83 26.46 33.60
N LEU A 14 29.94 27.31 34.62
CA LEU A 14 30.24 26.94 36.00
C LEU A 14 29.07 26.16 36.62
N LEU A 15 29.34 24.93 37.07
CA LEU A 15 28.45 24.11 37.90
C LEU A 15 28.56 24.56 39.36
N LEU A 16 27.57 25.32 39.83
CA LEU A 16 27.31 25.52 41.25
C LEU A 16 26.35 24.42 41.72
N SER A 17 26.82 23.58 42.63
CA SER A 17 26.06 22.54 43.33
C SER A 17 25.03 23.18 44.27
N ALA A 18 23.78 23.29 43.79
CA ALA A 18 22.64 23.61 44.64
C ALA A 18 22.03 22.32 45.23
N VAL A 19 21.68 22.38 46.52
CA VAL A 19 20.94 21.35 47.27
C VAL A 19 19.64 20.98 46.53
N PRO A 20 19.25 19.69 46.42
CA PRO A 20 18.06 19.29 45.68
C PRO A 20 16.78 19.67 46.44
N GLY A 21 16.26 20.86 46.17
CA GLY A 21 14.82 21.07 46.27
C GLY A 21 14.15 20.33 45.11
N LEU A 22 13.10 19.56 45.37
CA LEU A 22 12.26 18.94 44.33
C LEU A 22 11.82 20.00 43.32
N ALA A 23 12.49 20.09 42.17
CA ALA A 23 12.07 21.01 41.13
C ALA A 23 10.73 20.52 40.59
N ALA A 24 9.81 21.45 40.36
CA ALA A 24 8.48 21.11 39.88
C ALA A 24 8.62 20.48 38.47
N PRO A 25 7.92 19.36 38.19
CA PRO A 25 8.02 18.68 36.89
C PRO A 25 7.66 19.63 35.74
N VAL A 26 8.47 19.62 34.69
CA VAL A 26 8.31 20.48 33.52
C VAL A 26 7.18 19.91 32.65
N ARG A 27 6.07 20.64 32.50
CA ARG A 27 4.86 20.17 31.78
C ARG A 27 4.54 20.98 30.54
N THR A 28 4.29 20.34 29.41
CA THR A 28 3.99 21.02 28.15
C THR A 28 2.78 20.43 27.45
N THR A 29 2.01 21.27 26.75
CA THR A 29 0.75 20.88 26.09
C THR A 29 0.73 21.37 24.64
N ALA A 30 0.34 20.50 23.71
CA ALA A 30 0.06 20.84 22.33
C ALA A 30 -1.13 20.02 21.81
N GLY A 31 -2.15 20.71 21.31
CA GLY A 31 -3.46 20.11 21.02
C GLY A 31 -4.01 19.30 22.20
N ALA A 32 -4.37 18.04 21.96
CA ALA A 32 -4.86 17.16 23.01
C ALA A 32 -3.74 16.56 23.88
N LEU A 33 -2.47 16.59 23.48
CA LEU A 33 -1.40 15.91 24.21
C LEU A 33 -0.72 16.84 25.22
N THR A 34 -0.66 16.39 26.48
CA THR A 34 0.17 16.99 27.52
C THR A 34 1.20 15.98 28.01
N LEU A 35 2.46 16.39 28.02
CA LEU A 35 3.60 15.63 28.53
C LEU A 35 4.18 16.34 29.75
N GLY A 36 4.46 15.59 30.81
CA GLY A 36 5.21 16.07 31.97
C GLY A 36 6.50 15.30 32.14
N PHE A 37 7.57 16.02 32.46
CA PHE A 37 8.92 15.49 32.64
C PHE A 37 9.42 15.71 34.07
N ASP A 38 10.14 14.74 34.63
CA ASP A 38 10.96 14.97 35.83
C ASP A 38 12.35 15.52 35.48
N ASP A 39 13.13 15.84 36.50
CA ASP A 39 14.47 16.41 36.37
C ASP A 39 15.49 15.47 35.72
N ALA A 40 15.14 14.18 35.60
CA ALA A 40 15.94 13.15 34.95
C ALA A 40 15.45 12.83 33.52
N GLY A 41 14.43 13.55 33.02
CA GLY A 41 13.88 13.42 31.68
C GLY A 41 12.91 12.25 31.49
N ARG A 42 12.40 11.64 32.57
CA ARG A 42 11.32 10.64 32.48
C ARG A 42 10.01 11.32 32.15
N VAL A 43 9.16 10.66 31.38
CA VAL A 43 7.79 11.10 31.12
C VAL A 43 6.92 10.66 32.30
N THR A 44 6.71 11.56 33.27
CA THR A 44 5.93 11.30 34.49
C THR A 44 4.45 11.62 34.34
N GLN A 45 4.05 12.26 33.24
CA GLN A 45 2.67 12.54 32.93
C GLN A 45 2.42 12.41 31.43
N VAL A 46 1.38 11.65 31.07
CA VAL A 46 0.79 11.62 29.72
C VAL A 46 -0.70 11.90 29.90
N ARG A 47 -1.19 13.02 29.38
CA ARG A 47 -2.63 13.32 29.34
C ARG A 47 -3.08 13.53 27.91
N ILE A 48 -4.22 12.93 27.61
CA ILE A 48 -4.97 13.19 26.39
C ILE A 48 -6.20 14.02 26.80
N GLY A 49 -6.27 15.27 26.37
CA GLY A 49 -7.26 16.24 26.78
C GLY A 49 -7.27 16.37 28.31
N LYS A 50 -8.42 16.04 28.92
CA LYS A 50 -8.58 16.09 30.38
C LYS A 50 -8.28 14.77 31.10
N ARG A 51 -8.02 13.67 30.38
CA ARG A 51 -7.83 12.34 30.97
C ARG A 51 -6.34 12.00 31.08
N SER A 52 -5.96 11.35 32.18
CA SER A 52 -4.65 10.70 32.27
C SER A 52 -4.66 9.46 31.38
N ALA A 53 -3.60 9.29 30.59
CA ALA A 53 -3.33 8.07 29.84
C ALA A 53 -2.02 7.42 30.32
N LEU A 54 -1.51 7.80 31.49
CA LEU A 54 -0.24 7.33 32.03
C LEU A 54 -0.32 5.86 32.46
N LEU A 55 0.64 5.05 32.01
CA LEU A 55 0.90 3.71 32.54
C LEU A 55 2.05 3.78 33.56
N ALA A 56 1.72 3.80 34.85
CA ALA A 56 2.67 4.07 35.94
C ALA A 56 3.90 3.14 35.93
N ARG A 57 3.70 1.83 35.70
CA ARG A 57 4.81 0.84 35.67
C ARG A 57 5.87 1.12 34.60
N ALA A 58 5.51 1.84 33.53
CA ALA A 58 6.40 2.12 32.41
C ALA A 58 7.20 3.43 32.56
N VAL A 59 6.88 4.27 33.55
CA VAL A 59 7.52 5.59 33.75
C VAL A 59 9.04 5.46 33.90
N ALA A 60 9.50 4.44 34.63
CA ALA A 60 10.91 4.19 34.88
C ALA A 60 11.73 3.91 33.61
N GLY A 61 11.09 3.48 32.50
CA GLY A 61 11.75 3.23 31.21
C GLY A 61 11.52 4.32 30.16
N SER A 62 10.66 5.30 30.45
CA SER A 62 10.22 6.33 29.50
C SER A 62 11.26 7.40 29.18
N GLY A 63 10.99 8.16 28.11
CA GLY A 63 11.88 9.18 27.56
C GLY A 63 12.88 8.59 26.58
N PHE A 64 14.05 9.21 26.45
CA PHE A 64 15.13 8.72 25.61
C PHE A 64 15.83 7.50 26.24
N ALA A 65 16.19 6.51 25.43
CA ALA A 65 16.97 5.35 25.82
C ALA A 65 17.87 4.88 24.67
N LEU A 66 18.98 4.25 24.99
CA LEU A 66 19.90 3.67 24.00
C LEU A 66 20.04 2.16 24.22
N LYS A 67 20.22 1.43 23.13
CA LYS A 67 20.67 0.04 23.13
C LYS A 67 21.88 -0.04 22.21
N GLU A 68 22.92 -0.73 22.64
CA GLU A 68 24.09 -1.02 21.83
C GLU A 68 24.31 -2.52 21.74
N LEU A 69 24.34 -3.02 20.50
CA LEU A 69 24.57 -4.43 20.23
C LEU A 69 25.97 -4.85 20.70
N GLY A 70 26.06 -6.00 21.36
CA GLY A 70 27.32 -6.52 21.91
C GLY A 70 27.78 -5.87 23.23
N ARG A 71 27.16 -4.76 23.67
CA ARG A 71 27.42 -4.15 24.99
C ARG A 71 26.26 -4.28 25.97
N THR A 72 25.03 -4.02 25.52
CA THR A 72 23.84 -4.00 26.37
C THR A 72 22.72 -4.83 25.74
N PRO A 73 22.19 -5.86 26.42
CA PRO A 73 21.10 -6.67 25.88
C PRO A 73 19.76 -5.91 25.86
N GLU A 74 19.63 -4.83 26.63
CA GLU A 74 18.39 -4.06 26.81
C GLU A 74 18.61 -2.56 26.63
N PHE A 75 17.52 -1.83 26.38
CA PHE A 75 17.54 -0.38 26.33
C PHE A 75 17.85 0.23 27.71
N VAL A 76 18.94 0.98 27.79
CA VAL A 76 19.34 1.78 28.95
C VAL A 76 18.74 3.18 28.83
N PRO A 77 17.88 3.61 29.77
CA PRO A 77 17.31 4.95 29.73
C PRO A 77 18.38 6.03 29.92
N LEU A 78 18.34 7.05 29.06
CA LEU A 78 19.17 8.24 29.19
C LEU A 78 18.54 9.18 30.22
N ARG A 79 19.33 9.56 31.22
CA ARG A 79 18.94 10.51 32.26
C ARG A 79 19.69 11.81 32.05
N GLY A 80 18.93 12.89 31.99
CA GLY A 80 19.44 14.18 31.57
C GLY A 80 18.51 15.32 32.00
N GLN A 81 18.97 16.53 31.77
CA GLN A 81 18.26 17.73 32.20
C GLN A 81 17.21 18.13 31.15
N VAL A 82 15.98 18.40 31.61
CA VAL A 82 14.93 19.02 30.80
C VAL A 82 14.78 20.48 31.19
N THR A 83 14.97 21.39 30.24
CA THR A 83 14.78 22.83 30.45
C THR A 83 13.70 23.37 29.52
N ARG A 84 12.94 24.37 29.97
CA ARG A 84 11.97 25.08 29.13
C ARG A 84 12.60 26.35 28.59
N GLN A 85 12.45 26.59 27.29
CA GLN A 85 12.76 27.88 26.66
C GLN A 85 11.57 28.30 25.80
N GLY A 86 10.83 29.32 26.26
CA GLY A 86 9.55 29.70 25.65
C GLY A 86 8.55 28.54 25.64
N LYS A 87 8.07 28.18 24.43
CA LYS A 87 7.14 27.05 24.22
C LYS A 87 7.84 25.72 23.97
N ALA A 88 9.16 25.71 23.79
CA ALA A 88 9.94 24.51 23.52
C ALA A 88 10.52 23.92 24.81
N LEU A 89 10.74 22.60 24.82
CA LEU A 89 11.53 21.91 25.82
C LEU A 89 12.85 21.45 25.22
N HIS A 90 13.93 21.53 25.99
CA HIS A 90 15.25 21.05 25.61
C HIS A 90 15.68 19.94 26.55
N PHE A 91 16.11 18.82 26.00
CA PHE A 91 16.68 17.69 26.72
C PHE A 91 18.16 17.56 26.39
N ALA A 92 19.00 17.38 27.41
CA ALA A 92 20.42 17.10 27.23
C ALA A 92 20.86 15.98 28.18
N ALA A 93 21.53 14.96 27.64
CA ALA A 93 22.08 13.84 28.41
C ALA A 93 23.47 13.44 27.88
N GLN A 94 24.25 12.82 28.77
CA GLN A 94 25.51 12.19 28.44
C GLN A 94 25.55 10.78 29.04
N HIS A 95 26.07 9.82 28.28
CA HIS A 95 26.18 8.43 28.72
C HIS A 95 27.28 7.71 27.94
N ASP A 96 28.27 7.13 28.62
CA ASP A 96 29.32 6.28 28.02
C ASP A 96 29.95 6.85 26.72
N GLY A 97 30.42 8.09 26.78
CA GLY A 97 31.03 8.78 25.63
C GLY A 97 30.04 9.17 24.53
N LEU A 98 28.74 9.10 24.79
CA LEU A 98 27.67 9.60 23.92
C LEU A 98 27.03 10.85 24.53
N THR A 99 26.67 11.80 23.68
CA THR A 99 25.92 13.00 24.04
C THR A 99 24.66 13.07 23.19
N LEU A 100 23.52 13.33 23.83
CA LEU A 100 22.25 13.53 23.14
C LEU A 100 21.68 14.89 23.54
N ALA A 101 21.35 15.69 22.52
CA ALA A 101 20.64 16.95 22.69
C ALA A 101 19.38 16.94 21.82
N ALA A 102 18.21 17.22 22.40
CA ALA A 102 16.94 17.24 21.70
C ALA A 102 16.14 18.49 22.04
N THR A 103 15.34 18.95 21.09
CA THR A 103 14.36 20.02 21.26
C THR A 103 12.98 19.48 20.92
N MET A 104 12.01 19.71 21.81
CA MET A 104 10.60 19.40 21.60
C MET A 104 9.85 20.71 21.33
N ARG A 105 9.31 20.88 20.12
CA ARG A 105 8.57 22.07 19.69
C ARG A 105 7.10 21.73 19.48
N PRO A 106 6.15 22.54 19.95
CA PRO A 106 4.74 22.26 19.70
C PRO A 106 4.41 22.48 18.23
N VAL A 107 3.63 21.57 17.66
CA VAL A 107 2.98 21.70 16.35
C VAL A 107 1.46 21.55 16.53
N PRO A 108 0.63 21.91 15.54
CA PRO A 108 -0.80 21.64 15.61
C PRO A 108 -1.09 20.17 15.96
N ASP A 109 -1.87 19.95 17.02
CA ASP A 109 -2.17 18.62 17.57
C ASP A 109 -0.95 17.74 17.89
N GLY A 110 0.21 18.30 18.26
CA GLY A 110 1.36 17.46 18.53
C GLY A 110 2.66 18.16 18.88
N TRP A 111 3.76 17.41 18.76
CA TRP A 111 5.12 17.86 18.98
C TRP A 111 6.04 17.42 17.84
N GLU A 112 6.92 18.30 17.40
CA GLU A 112 8.16 17.94 16.72
C GLU A 112 9.23 17.65 17.79
N ILE A 113 9.95 16.55 17.66
CA ILE A 113 11.10 16.21 18.49
C ILE A 113 12.29 16.05 17.56
N ALA A 114 13.25 16.97 17.65
CA ALA A 114 14.42 16.99 16.79
C ALA A 114 15.70 17.17 17.62
N GLY A 115 16.77 16.49 17.25
CA GLY A 115 18.00 16.49 18.03
C GLY A 115 19.19 15.90 17.30
N LYS A 116 20.27 15.74 18.06
CA LYS A 116 21.54 15.17 17.61
C LYS A 116 22.02 14.16 18.63
N LEU A 117 22.51 13.02 18.12
CA LEU A 117 23.25 12.02 18.89
C LEU A 117 24.70 12.04 18.41
N ARG A 118 25.64 12.23 19.33
CA ARG A 118 27.07 12.35 19.03
C ARG A 118 27.90 11.41 19.90
N ARG A 119 28.97 10.86 19.33
CA ARG A 119 30.01 10.11 20.05
C ARG A 119 31.30 10.90 20.24
N THR A 120 32.02 10.63 21.33
CA THR A 120 33.39 11.07 21.61
C THR A 120 34.22 9.81 21.93
N GLY A 121 34.54 9.01 20.92
CA GLY A 121 35.16 7.70 21.12
C GLY A 121 35.12 6.82 19.88
N PRO A 122 35.21 5.48 20.02
CA PRO A 122 35.25 4.54 18.89
C PRO A 122 33.93 4.52 18.10
N GLU A 123 33.91 3.83 16.97
CA GLU A 123 32.67 3.57 16.21
C GLU A 123 31.60 2.90 17.10
N ARG A 124 30.34 3.24 16.87
CA ARG A 124 29.21 2.73 17.67
C ARG A 124 28.01 2.41 16.79
N CYS A 125 27.36 1.29 17.07
CA CYS A 125 26.11 0.83 16.45
C CYS A 125 24.99 0.87 17.49
N LEU A 126 24.05 1.79 17.32
CA LEU A 126 23.14 2.23 18.38
C LEU A 126 21.69 2.25 17.90
N SER A 127 20.79 1.77 18.75
CA SER A 127 19.35 2.01 18.63
C SER A 127 18.94 3.10 19.63
N LEU A 128 18.42 4.22 19.12
CA LEU A 128 17.87 5.32 19.91
C LEU A 128 16.35 5.20 20.01
N ARG A 129 15.82 5.06 21.22
CA ARG A 129 14.37 5.02 21.47
C ARG A 129 13.88 6.29 22.16
N PHE A 130 12.70 6.78 21.76
CA PHE A 130 11.88 7.67 22.58
C PHE A 130 10.55 7.00 22.93
N GLY A 131 10.39 6.58 24.19
CA GLY A 131 9.23 5.80 24.65
C GLY A 131 8.26 6.59 25.52
N LEU A 132 6.97 6.49 25.23
CA LEU A 132 5.88 7.02 26.05
C LEU A 132 5.26 5.92 26.93
N PRO A 133 5.05 6.18 28.23
CA PRO A 133 4.38 5.27 29.16
C PRO A 133 2.86 5.47 29.07
N VAL A 134 2.27 5.02 27.96
CA VAL A 134 0.82 5.20 27.70
C VAL A 134 0.08 3.91 27.98
N ASN A 135 -1.03 4.00 28.70
CA ASN A 135 -1.96 2.89 28.83
C ASN A 135 -2.80 2.78 27.55
N LEU A 136 -2.44 1.81 26.72
CA LEU A 136 -3.09 1.49 25.44
C LEU A 136 -4.06 0.31 25.52
N GLU A 137 -4.43 -0.15 26.72
CA GLU A 137 -5.36 -1.26 26.89
C GLU A 137 -6.67 -0.99 26.13
N GLY A 138 -7.06 -1.91 25.24
CA GLY A 138 -8.27 -1.82 24.43
C GLY A 138 -8.24 -0.80 23.29
N TRP A 139 -7.13 -0.06 23.08
CA TRP A 139 -6.94 0.83 21.93
C TRP A 139 -6.75 0.03 20.63
N ARG A 140 -6.78 0.70 19.49
CA ARG A 140 -6.58 0.10 18.16
C ARG A 140 -5.22 0.49 17.60
N LEU A 141 -4.39 -0.46 17.20
CA LEU A 141 -3.26 -0.22 16.29
C LEU A 141 -3.74 -0.31 14.84
N TRP A 142 -3.52 0.74 14.07
CA TRP A 142 -3.97 0.83 12.68
C TRP A 142 -2.87 0.38 11.73
N GLN A 143 -3.16 -0.60 10.87
CA GLN A 143 -2.24 -1.03 9.82
C GLN A 143 -2.39 -0.19 8.54
N ASP A 144 -3.64 0.19 8.24
CA ASP A 144 -4.04 1.09 7.16
C ASP A 144 -5.40 1.73 7.52
N MET A 145 -6.09 2.40 6.59
CA MET A 145 -7.37 3.09 6.85
C MET A 145 -8.60 2.17 6.99
N ALA A 146 -8.44 0.90 6.62
CA ALA A 146 -9.46 -0.14 6.67
C ALA A 146 -9.18 -1.15 7.81
N ARG A 147 -7.89 -1.41 8.10
CA ARG A 147 -7.40 -2.47 8.99
C ARG A 147 -6.86 -1.92 10.30
N SER A 148 -7.35 -2.48 11.40
CA SER A 148 -6.82 -2.23 12.74
C SER A 148 -6.96 -3.46 13.62
N ARG A 149 -6.12 -3.55 14.65
CA ARG A 149 -6.21 -4.59 15.68
C ARG A 149 -6.33 -3.98 17.07
N ARG A 150 -7.04 -4.65 17.96
CA ARG A 150 -7.12 -4.23 19.37
C ARG A 150 -5.82 -4.54 20.09
N LEU A 151 -5.38 -3.62 20.94
CA LEU A 151 -4.18 -3.73 21.75
C LEU A 151 -4.52 -4.25 23.14
N ARG A 152 -3.61 -5.07 23.67
CA ARG A 152 -3.58 -5.49 25.07
C ARG A 152 -2.18 -5.32 25.62
N LEU A 153 -2.06 -5.00 26.91
CA LEU A 153 -0.77 -4.61 27.49
C LEU A 153 0.22 -5.76 27.68
N GLU A 154 -0.21 -7.02 27.54
CA GLU A 154 0.59 -8.23 27.68
C GLU A 154 1.32 -8.66 26.39
N ALA A 155 0.96 -8.12 25.23
CA ALA A 155 1.52 -8.53 23.94
C ALA A 155 2.21 -7.37 23.21
N ASP A 156 3.33 -7.67 22.57
CA ASP A 156 4.03 -6.73 21.68
C ASP A 156 3.16 -6.40 20.46
N ALA A 157 3.25 -5.16 19.97
CA ALA A 157 2.49 -4.73 18.81
C ALA A 157 3.25 -3.71 17.97
N THR A 158 3.38 -3.99 16.67
CA THR A 158 4.01 -3.12 15.66
C THR A 158 3.34 -3.32 14.29
N ASN A 159 3.52 -2.36 13.38
CA ASN A 159 3.24 -2.53 11.95
C ASN A 159 4.51 -2.72 11.11
N ALA A 160 5.67 -2.66 11.74
CA ALA A 160 6.97 -2.78 11.11
C ALA A 160 7.18 -4.15 10.48
N VAL A 161 8.01 -4.18 9.44
CA VAL A 161 8.50 -5.39 8.79
C VAL A 161 9.78 -5.84 9.47
N GLU A 162 9.97 -7.14 9.61
CA GLU A 162 11.23 -7.72 10.09
C GLU A 162 12.31 -7.68 9.00
N THR A 163 13.50 -7.18 9.36
CA THR A 163 14.61 -6.99 8.41
C THR A 163 15.93 -7.59 8.85
N GLY A 164 16.07 -7.99 10.12
CA GLY A 164 17.34 -8.46 10.70
C GLY A 164 18.42 -7.38 10.89
N LEU A 165 18.25 -6.20 10.29
CA LEU A 165 19.05 -5.00 10.52
C LEU A 165 18.59 -4.22 11.77
N GLY A 166 19.53 -3.54 12.44
CA GLY A 166 19.24 -2.64 13.56
C GLY A 166 18.65 -3.36 14.77
N ASP A 167 17.56 -2.83 15.32
CA ASP A 167 16.75 -3.53 16.35
C ASP A 167 15.83 -4.62 15.76
N GLY A 168 15.99 -4.93 14.46
CA GLY A 168 15.35 -6.04 13.76
C GLY A 168 14.11 -5.67 12.93
N PHE A 169 13.67 -4.41 12.99
CA PHE A 169 12.39 -3.97 12.43
C PHE A 169 12.52 -2.67 11.62
N LEU A 170 11.64 -2.48 10.65
CA LEU A 170 11.56 -1.28 9.81
C LEU A 170 10.10 -0.91 9.51
N ASP A 171 9.70 0.32 9.82
CA ASP A 171 8.40 0.85 9.40
C ASP A 171 8.45 1.24 7.92
N PRO A 172 7.53 0.71 7.07
CA PRO A 172 7.49 1.11 5.67
C PRO A 172 6.69 2.41 5.46
N LEU A 173 5.76 2.72 6.37
CA LEU A 173 4.96 3.95 6.35
C LEU A 173 5.63 5.03 7.21
N PRO A 174 5.48 6.32 6.84
CA PRO A 174 6.08 7.42 7.60
C PRO A 174 5.33 7.73 8.91
N PHE A 175 4.33 6.94 9.29
CA PHE A 175 3.62 7.10 10.56
C PHE A 175 2.95 5.81 11.02
N THR A 176 2.91 5.63 12.33
CA THR A 176 2.24 4.52 13.02
C THR A 176 1.32 5.08 14.08
N ALA A 177 0.04 4.68 14.02
CA ALA A 177 -1.02 5.26 14.83
C ALA A 177 -1.72 4.22 15.71
N VAL A 178 -1.94 4.58 16.96
CA VAL A 178 -2.86 3.91 17.89
C VAL A 178 -4.03 4.82 18.22
N SER A 179 -5.24 4.31 18.48
CA SER A 179 -6.36 5.18 18.84
C SER A 179 -7.37 4.57 19.80
N SER A 180 -8.05 5.44 20.51
CA SER A 180 -9.35 5.20 21.13
C SER A 180 -10.45 5.88 20.30
N ASP A 181 -11.70 5.87 20.78
CA ASP A 181 -12.79 6.63 20.16
C ASP A 181 -12.65 8.16 20.37
N ALA A 182 -11.80 8.59 21.32
CA ALA A 182 -11.64 9.99 21.66
C ALA A 182 -10.42 10.67 21.02
N VAL A 183 -9.39 9.90 20.67
CA VAL A 183 -8.12 10.43 20.17
C VAL A 183 -7.36 9.37 19.37
N ALA A 184 -6.53 9.80 18.43
CA ALA A 184 -5.41 9.00 17.93
C ALA A 184 -4.09 9.52 18.51
N LEU A 185 -3.13 8.64 18.80
CA LEU A 185 -1.75 8.96 19.15
C LEU A 185 -0.85 8.30 18.10
N ALA A 186 0.07 9.06 17.50
CA ALA A 186 0.95 8.55 16.47
C ALA A 186 2.37 9.09 16.59
N TYR A 187 3.31 8.26 16.16
CA TYR A 187 4.64 8.70 15.78
C TYR A 187 4.68 8.87 14.27
N ALA A 188 5.35 9.92 13.80
CA ALA A 188 5.54 10.18 12.37
C ALA A 188 6.97 10.67 12.05
N THR A 189 7.44 10.39 10.86
CA THR A 189 8.72 10.82 10.28
C THR A 189 8.46 11.62 9.00
N ARG A 190 9.46 12.39 8.54
CA ARG A 190 9.35 13.12 7.27
C ARG A 190 9.54 12.18 6.09
N LEU A 191 8.86 12.45 4.96
CA LEU A 191 9.03 11.67 3.74
C LEU A 191 10.42 11.83 3.12
N ASP A 192 11.07 12.98 3.29
CA ASP A 192 12.38 13.32 2.74
C ASP A 192 13.55 13.04 3.72
N GLU A 193 13.28 12.52 4.91
CA GLU A 193 14.31 12.15 5.89
C GLU A 193 14.13 10.68 6.32
N PRO A 194 14.24 9.70 5.39
CA PRO A 194 14.07 8.29 5.75
C PRO A 194 15.12 7.86 6.77
N ARG A 195 14.74 6.94 7.65
CA ARG A 195 15.60 6.35 8.69
C ARG A 195 15.31 4.87 8.80
N PHE A 196 16.33 4.11 9.21
CA PHE A 196 16.10 2.78 9.77
C PHE A 196 15.44 2.98 11.13
N GLY A 197 14.17 2.63 11.23
CA GLY A 197 13.43 2.83 12.46
C GLY A 197 12.02 2.29 12.37
N HIS A 198 11.43 2.14 13.54
CA HIS A 198 10.10 1.56 13.69
C HIS A 198 9.42 2.05 14.95
N VAL A 199 8.09 1.91 14.97
CA VAL A 199 7.25 2.26 16.09
C VAL A 199 6.59 1.00 16.63
N ALA A 200 6.76 0.73 17.92
CA ALA A 200 6.19 -0.44 18.57
C ALA A 200 5.68 -0.13 19.98
N TYR A 201 4.64 -0.86 20.38
CA TYR A 201 4.37 -1.14 21.78
C TYR A 201 5.12 -2.40 22.21
N ARG A 202 5.86 -2.30 23.31
CA ARG A 202 6.63 -3.42 23.88
C ARG A 202 6.07 -3.79 25.25
N ALA A 203 5.41 -4.94 25.37
CA ALA A 203 4.69 -5.38 26.56
C ALA A 203 5.57 -5.46 27.80
N ARG A 204 6.79 -6.00 27.65
CA ARG A 204 7.76 -6.13 28.75
C ARG A 204 8.10 -4.79 29.38
N SER A 205 8.24 -3.74 28.58
CA SER A 205 8.55 -2.38 29.06
C SER A 205 7.31 -1.53 29.35
N GLY A 206 6.16 -1.89 28.78
CA GLY A 206 4.94 -1.08 28.79
C GLY A 206 5.05 0.24 28.01
N LEU A 207 6.02 0.37 27.11
CA LEU A 207 6.26 1.60 26.35
C LEU A 207 5.73 1.48 24.92
N PHE A 208 5.08 2.55 24.46
CA PHE A 208 4.83 2.81 23.04
C PHE A 208 5.88 3.82 22.57
N GLY A 209 6.72 3.44 21.62
CA GLY A 209 7.88 4.26 21.27
C GLY A 209 8.34 4.10 19.83
N ILE A 210 9.04 5.12 19.35
CA ILE A 210 9.84 5.06 18.13
C ILE A 210 11.27 4.67 18.47
N THR A 211 11.86 3.78 17.67
CA THR A 211 13.28 3.43 17.68
C THR A 211 13.90 3.85 16.35
N LEU A 212 15.10 4.42 16.40
CA LEU A 212 15.90 4.82 15.24
C LEU A 212 17.28 4.17 15.36
N ASP A 213 17.66 3.40 14.35
CA ASP A 213 18.93 2.70 14.31
C ASP A 213 19.98 3.50 13.54
N VAL A 214 21.19 3.58 14.10
CA VAL A 214 22.31 4.30 13.50
C VAL A 214 23.64 3.62 13.77
N ALA A 215 24.53 3.61 12.77
CA ALA A 215 25.94 3.35 12.92
C ALA A 215 26.74 4.66 12.74
N LEU A 216 27.45 5.06 13.79
CA LEU A 216 28.36 6.21 13.81
C LEU A 216 29.79 5.69 13.59
N VAL A 217 30.28 5.78 12.36
CA VAL A 217 31.52 5.12 11.92
C VAL A 217 32.54 6.10 11.35
N ASP A 218 33.83 5.87 11.54
CA ASP A 218 34.88 6.77 11.06
C ASP A 218 34.94 6.78 9.52
N GLY A 219 35.19 7.95 8.92
CA GLY A 219 35.22 8.08 7.46
C GLY A 219 33.86 8.13 6.77
N GLN A 220 32.74 7.98 7.50
CA GLN A 220 31.41 8.26 6.96
C GLN A 220 31.27 9.74 6.60
N ARG A 221 30.89 10.06 5.36
CA ARG A 221 30.94 11.43 4.81
C ARG A 221 30.05 12.46 5.52
N PHE A 222 28.91 12.04 6.06
CA PHE A 222 27.84 12.90 6.58
C PHE A 222 27.58 12.72 8.09
N PHE A 223 27.81 11.54 8.65
CA PHE A 223 27.35 11.14 9.99
C PHE A 223 28.41 10.44 10.84
N ALA A 224 29.70 10.64 10.57
CA ALA A 224 30.76 9.86 11.22
C ALA A 224 30.70 9.88 12.75
N GLN A 225 30.57 11.07 13.35
CA GLN A 225 30.57 11.25 14.81
C GLN A 225 29.24 11.77 15.35
N GLU A 226 28.37 12.28 14.50
CA GLU A 226 27.11 12.93 14.89
C GLU A 226 26.02 12.62 13.86
N VAL A 227 24.83 12.25 14.34
CA VAL A 227 23.65 12.04 13.50
C VAL A 227 22.49 12.92 13.97
N PRO A 228 21.79 13.63 13.07
CA PRO A 228 20.55 14.29 13.40
C PRO A 228 19.37 13.29 13.38
N PHE A 229 18.49 13.41 14.36
CA PHE A 229 17.21 12.70 14.37
C PHE A 229 16.04 13.68 14.47
N ARG A 230 14.93 13.31 13.86
CA ARG A 230 13.67 14.06 13.92
C ARG A 230 12.49 13.09 13.82
N PHE A 231 11.48 13.29 14.66
CA PHE A 231 10.18 12.63 14.56
C PHE A 231 9.10 13.51 15.17
N TYR A 232 7.84 13.14 14.96
CA TYR A 232 6.68 13.87 15.42
C TYR A 232 5.81 12.98 16.29
N LEU A 233 5.27 13.55 17.36
CA LEU A 233 4.20 12.97 18.16
C LEU A 233 2.90 13.69 17.81
N LEU A 234 1.96 13.00 17.19
CA LEU A 234 0.67 13.56 16.79
C LEU A 234 -0.44 12.98 17.68
N ALA A 235 -1.38 13.84 18.08
CA ALA A 235 -2.49 13.48 18.94
C ALA A 235 -3.83 14.13 18.50
N PRO A 236 -4.26 13.96 17.24
CA PRO A 236 -5.49 14.58 16.77
C PRO A 236 -6.72 13.99 17.48
N ALA A 237 -7.64 14.86 17.87
CA ALA A 237 -8.84 14.48 18.60
C ALA A 237 -9.90 13.83 17.69
N GLY A 238 -10.73 12.99 18.30
CA GLY A 238 -11.92 12.40 17.70
C GLY A 238 -11.77 10.95 17.23
N PRO A 239 -12.87 10.39 16.71
CA PRO A 239 -13.02 8.94 16.48
C PRO A 239 -12.48 8.46 15.13
N TRP A 240 -11.51 9.15 14.53
CA TRP A 240 -11.06 8.90 13.15
C TRP A 240 -9.74 8.14 13.05
N GLY A 241 -9.07 7.86 14.18
CA GLY A 241 -7.89 7.01 14.21
C GLY A 241 -6.78 7.48 13.26
N VAL A 242 -6.21 6.55 12.50
CA VAL A 242 -5.14 6.86 11.51
C VAL A 242 -5.57 7.87 10.46
N ARG A 243 -6.87 7.97 10.11
CA ARG A 243 -7.34 8.96 9.13
C ARG A 243 -7.10 10.40 9.59
N ALA A 244 -7.31 10.68 10.88
CA ALA A 244 -6.98 11.99 11.44
C ALA A 244 -5.47 12.24 11.49
N VAL A 245 -4.67 11.18 11.68
CA VAL A 245 -3.20 11.25 11.62
C VAL A 245 -2.74 11.60 10.21
N VAL A 246 -3.26 10.93 9.17
CA VAL A 246 -2.97 11.23 7.75
C VAL A 246 -3.35 12.68 7.42
N GLN A 247 -4.55 13.13 7.79
CA GLN A 247 -4.97 14.51 7.55
C GLN A 247 -4.03 15.50 8.24
N ARG A 248 -3.65 15.24 9.50
CA ARG A 248 -2.72 16.10 10.24
C ARG A 248 -1.32 16.08 9.62
N TYR A 249 -0.86 14.93 9.16
CA TYR A 249 0.44 14.77 8.49
C TYR A 249 0.57 15.66 7.26
N PHE A 250 -0.40 15.61 6.33
CA PHE A 250 -0.39 16.48 5.14
C PHE A 250 -0.78 17.93 5.42
N THR A 251 -1.33 18.24 6.60
CA THR A 251 -1.44 19.63 7.07
C THR A 251 -0.09 20.18 7.52
N LEU A 252 0.79 19.33 8.09
CA LEU A 252 2.14 19.71 8.50
C LEU A 252 3.09 19.81 7.31
N PHE A 253 2.89 18.95 6.29
CA PHE A 253 3.70 18.89 5.08
C PHE A 253 2.84 19.03 3.81
N PRO A 254 2.21 20.21 3.60
CA PRO A 254 1.32 20.43 2.46
C PRO A 254 2.02 20.23 1.10
N GLU A 255 3.33 20.46 1.03
CA GLU A 255 4.14 20.31 -0.18
C GLU A 255 4.15 18.88 -0.75
N TRP A 256 3.92 17.85 0.07
CA TRP A 256 3.88 16.46 -0.39
C TRP A 256 2.46 15.99 -0.73
N GLY A 257 1.45 16.72 -0.24
CA GLY A 257 0.05 16.47 -0.54
C GLY A 257 -0.39 17.10 -1.86
N GLN A 258 0.32 18.13 -2.33
CA GLN A 258 0.09 18.81 -3.61
C GLN A 258 1.07 18.27 -4.65
N ALA A 259 0.67 17.26 -5.41
CA ALA A 259 1.50 16.73 -6.49
C ALA A 259 1.67 17.78 -7.60
N PRO A 260 2.72 17.67 -8.45
CA PRO A 260 2.70 18.30 -9.77
C PRO A 260 1.39 17.95 -10.50
N ASP A 261 0.88 18.88 -11.32
CA ASP A 261 -0.36 18.68 -12.07
C ASP A 261 -0.19 17.51 -13.07
N MET A 262 -0.59 16.32 -12.64
CA MET A 262 -0.49 15.08 -13.40
C MET A 262 -1.87 14.71 -13.94
N PRO A 263 -2.02 14.42 -15.24
CA PRO A 263 -3.32 14.11 -15.81
C PRO A 263 -3.92 12.84 -15.19
N PRO A 264 -5.17 12.86 -14.70
CA PRO A 264 -5.79 11.67 -14.10
C PRO A 264 -6.11 10.60 -15.15
N GLY A 265 -5.51 9.42 -15.00
CA GLY A 265 -5.76 8.30 -15.90
C GLY A 265 -5.00 7.03 -15.55
N GLY A 266 -5.33 5.97 -16.30
CA GLY A 266 -4.77 4.63 -16.11
C GLY A 266 -3.39 4.47 -16.74
N TRP A 267 -2.66 3.48 -16.24
CA TRP A 267 -1.38 3.02 -16.76
C TRP A 267 -1.61 1.99 -17.88
N MET A 268 -0.86 2.12 -18.95
CA MET A 268 -0.81 1.20 -20.08
C MET A 268 0.56 0.56 -20.17
N ALA A 269 0.59 -0.78 -20.20
CA ALA A 269 1.79 -1.56 -20.49
C ALA A 269 1.72 -2.13 -21.92
N TRP A 270 2.87 -2.16 -22.60
CA TRP A 270 3.09 -2.80 -23.90
C TRP A 270 2.20 -2.34 -25.07
N GLY A 271 2.71 -2.50 -26.29
CA GLY A 271 1.92 -2.29 -27.51
C GLY A 271 1.55 -0.83 -27.80
N ASP A 272 0.42 -0.61 -28.48
CA ASP A 272 -0.08 0.71 -28.90
C ASP A 272 -1.58 0.78 -28.62
N ILE A 273 -2.05 1.84 -27.96
CA ILE A 273 -3.47 2.06 -27.64
C ILE A 273 -4.38 1.98 -28.88
N LEU A 274 -3.88 2.36 -30.05
CA LEU A 274 -4.65 2.36 -31.30
C LEU A 274 -4.80 0.96 -31.92
N ARG A 275 -4.17 -0.07 -31.35
CA ARG A 275 -4.48 -1.49 -31.66
C ARG A 275 -5.84 -1.92 -31.13
N HIS A 276 -6.39 -1.21 -30.15
CA HIS A 276 -7.78 -1.36 -29.77
C HIS A 276 -8.68 -0.69 -30.81
N ASP A 277 -9.88 -1.26 -30.99
CA ASP A 277 -10.91 -0.62 -31.83
C ASP A 277 -11.21 0.79 -31.29
N PRO A 278 -11.48 1.78 -32.16
CA PRO A 278 -11.90 3.09 -31.68
C PRO A 278 -13.21 2.99 -30.89
N PRO A 279 -13.45 3.90 -29.93
CA PRO A 279 -12.63 5.04 -29.55
C PRO A 279 -11.72 4.75 -28.33
N SER A 280 -10.49 5.25 -28.36
CA SER A 280 -9.51 5.11 -27.25
C SER A 280 -9.90 5.89 -25.99
N SER A 281 -10.70 6.96 -26.13
CA SER A 281 -11.20 7.77 -25.02
C SER A 281 -11.99 6.98 -23.98
N ASP A 282 -12.54 5.82 -24.37
CA ASP A 282 -13.34 4.98 -23.49
C ASP A 282 -12.53 4.33 -22.37
N PHE A 283 -11.21 4.23 -22.52
CA PHE A 283 -10.35 3.50 -21.58
C PHE A 283 -9.65 4.39 -20.55
N GLY A 284 -9.58 5.70 -20.78
CA GLY A 284 -8.94 6.62 -19.83
C GLY A 284 -7.46 6.34 -19.54
N LEU A 285 -6.75 5.64 -20.43
CA LEU A 285 -5.33 5.37 -20.32
C LEU A 285 -4.54 6.65 -20.63
N VAL A 286 -3.55 6.96 -19.82
CA VAL A 286 -2.77 8.20 -19.87
C VAL A 286 -1.28 7.95 -19.77
N TYR A 287 -0.83 7.04 -18.90
CA TYR A 287 0.58 6.77 -18.66
C TYR A 287 1.01 5.53 -19.43
N HIS A 288 1.92 5.65 -20.38
CA HIS A 288 2.39 4.50 -21.16
C HIS A 288 3.83 4.15 -20.75
N GLU A 289 4.06 2.92 -20.29
CA GLU A 289 5.40 2.35 -20.23
C GLU A 289 5.85 2.07 -21.68
N VAL A 290 6.71 2.92 -22.23
CA VAL A 290 7.05 2.84 -23.64
C VAL A 290 8.33 2.04 -23.80
N GLY A 291 8.24 0.94 -24.56
CA GLY A 291 9.40 0.19 -25.04
C GLY A 291 10.06 0.85 -26.27
N ASN A 292 10.92 0.09 -26.95
CA ASN A 292 11.71 0.59 -28.09
C ASN A 292 10.94 0.57 -29.44
N ILE A 293 9.63 0.85 -29.44
CA ILE A 293 8.81 0.86 -30.67
C ILE A 293 8.55 2.31 -31.09
N GLU A 294 9.28 2.83 -32.07
CA GLU A 294 9.22 4.27 -32.46
C GLU A 294 7.80 4.79 -32.75
N SER A 295 6.94 3.97 -33.37
CA SER A 295 5.57 4.37 -33.70
C SER A 295 4.72 4.69 -32.47
N THR A 296 4.94 4.00 -31.34
CA THR A 296 4.13 4.20 -30.12
C THR A 296 4.41 5.56 -29.48
N TRP A 297 5.67 6.00 -29.48
CA TRP A 297 6.08 7.34 -29.01
C TRP A 297 5.35 8.44 -29.77
N LYS A 298 5.28 8.32 -31.10
CA LYS A 298 4.58 9.27 -31.97
C LYS A 298 3.07 9.24 -31.73
N THR A 299 2.48 8.05 -31.64
CA THR A 299 1.05 7.90 -31.32
C THR A 299 0.70 8.57 -29.99
N ASN A 300 1.46 8.28 -28.94
CA ASN A 300 1.26 8.85 -27.61
C ASN A 300 1.33 10.39 -27.65
N HIS A 301 2.36 10.95 -28.29
CA HIS A 301 2.51 12.40 -28.41
C HIS A 301 1.30 13.06 -29.11
N LEU A 302 0.84 12.48 -30.23
CA LEU A 302 -0.30 13.01 -30.98
C LEU A 302 -1.63 12.91 -30.22
N LEU A 303 -1.77 11.91 -29.34
CA LEU A 303 -2.96 11.74 -28.51
C LEU A 303 -2.88 12.53 -27.18
N GLY A 304 -1.70 13.01 -26.80
CA GLY A 304 -1.44 13.68 -25.53
C GLY A 304 -1.32 12.71 -24.34
N LEU A 305 -0.77 11.51 -24.59
CA LEU A 305 -0.43 10.52 -23.56
C LEU A 305 0.99 10.76 -23.03
N VAL A 306 1.24 10.31 -21.80
CA VAL A 306 2.51 10.47 -21.09
C VAL A 306 3.47 9.34 -21.47
N ASN A 307 4.58 9.69 -22.12
CA ASN A 307 5.62 8.78 -22.55
C ASN A 307 6.63 8.51 -21.43
N LEU A 308 6.72 7.26 -20.96
CA LEU A 308 7.63 6.85 -19.90
C LEU A 308 8.57 5.72 -20.39
N PRO A 309 9.82 6.03 -20.77
CA PRO A 309 10.81 5.01 -21.09
C PRO A 309 11.00 4.03 -19.93
N TYR A 310 11.14 2.76 -20.28
CA TYR A 310 11.32 1.65 -19.35
C TYR A 310 12.77 1.55 -18.84
N ILE A 311 12.97 1.32 -17.54
CA ILE A 311 14.24 0.91 -16.93
C ILE A 311 14.00 0.04 -15.69
N GLU A 312 14.89 -0.92 -15.43
CA GLU A 312 14.96 -1.68 -14.16
C GLU A 312 16.12 -1.14 -13.29
N PRO A 313 15.89 -0.21 -12.35
CA PRO A 313 16.97 0.39 -11.59
C PRO A 313 17.56 -0.54 -10.52
N SER A 314 16.72 -1.24 -9.73
CA SER A 314 17.15 -1.91 -8.47
C SER A 314 17.85 -3.26 -8.64
N MET A 315 17.82 -3.84 -9.84
CA MET A 315 18.45 -5.13 -10.12
C MET A 315 19.09 -5.18 -11.50
N TYR A 316 19.98 -6.16 -11.69
CA TYR A 316 20.50 -6.54 -13.00
C TYR A 316 20.16 -7.99 -13.28
N GLN A 317 19.34 -8.22 -14.31
CA GLN A 317 19.02 -9.56 -14.80
C GLN A 317 20.14 -10.04 -15.74
N GLN A 318 21.07 -10.82 -15.22
CA GLN A 318 22.12 -11.44 -16.02
C GLN A 318 21.59 -12.70 -16.72
N TYR A 319 21.76 -12.73 -18.04
CA TYR A 319 21.28 -13.81 -18.89
C TYR A 319 22.17 -15.07 -18.86
N HIS A 320 21.55 -16.25 -18.73
CA HIS A 320 22.18 -17.58 -18.66
C HIS A 320 21.50 -18.67 -19.52
N GLY A 321 20.87 -18.30 -20.64
CA GLY A 321 20.13 -19.27 -21.45
C GLY A 321 20.98 -20.23 -22.31
N ASP A 322 22.31 -20.24 -22.17
CA ASP A 322 23.15 -21.38 -22.58
C ASP A 322 23.01 -22.60 -21.68
N GLN A 323 22.49 -22.42 -20.47
CA GLN A 323 22.41 -23.47 -19.48
C GLN A 323 21.06 -24.17 -19.54
N GLU A 324 21.02 -25.41 -19.03
CA GLU A 324 19.80 -26.21 -18.86
C GLU A 324 19.25 -26.14 -17.43
N ARG A 325 19.87 -25.31 -16.59
CA ARG A 325 19.52 -25.09 -15.19
C ARG A 325 19.82 -23.66 -14.78
N ALA A 326 19.30 -23.26 -13.62
CA ALA A 326 19.69 -22.02 -12.99
C ALA A 326 21.21 -22.02 -12.71
N PRO A 327 21.91 -20.88 -12.93
CA PRO A 327 23.33 -20.77 -12.63
C PRO A 327 23.59 -20.80 -11.12
N THR A 328 24.74 -21.34 -10.74
CA THR A 328 25.25 -21.17 -9.36
C THR A 328 25.74 -19.73 -9.15
N PRO A 329 25.80 -19.24 -7.90
CA PRO A 329 26.39 -17.93 -7.60
C PRO A 329 27.80 -17.75 -8.18
N ALA A 330 28.64 -18.80 -8.13
CA ALA A 330 29.99 -18.75 -8.68
C ALA A 330 30.00 -18.57 -10.21
N GLU A 331 29.11 -19.26 -10.93
CA GLU A 331 28.96 -19.13 -12.38
C GLU A 331 28.46 -17.74 -12.79
N ALA A 332 27.50 -17.18 -12.04
CA ALA A 332 26.99 -15.83 -12.27
C ALA A 332 28.10 -14.77 -12.07
N TYR A 333 28.86 -14.84 -10.97
CA TYR A 333 29.99 -13.94 -10.75
C TYR A 333 31.15 -14.14 -11.75
N ALA A 334 31.36 -15.37 -12.24
CA ALA A 334 32.32 -15.62 -13.31
C ALA A 334 31.88 -14.91 -14.62
N ARG A 335 30.60 -15.02 -15.00
CA ARG A 335 30.04 -14.32 -16.16
C ARG A 335 30.08 -12.81 -16.00
N LEU A 336 29.78 -12.30 -14.80
CA LEU A 336 29.85 -10.87 -14.50
C LEU A 336 31.27 -10.34 -14.69
N ARG A 337 32.28 -11.06 -14.19
CA ARG A 337 33.70 -10.72 -14.37
C ARG A 337 34.14 -10.76 -15.83
N HIS A 338 33.72 -11.78 -16.58
CA HIS A 338 34.01 -11.86 -18.00
C HIS A 338 33.43 -10.66 -18.78
N ASN A 339 32.15 -10.37 -18.59
CA ASN A 339 31.48 -9.24 -19.24
C ASN A 339 32.09 -7.88 -18.86
N ALA A 340 32.65 -7.75 -17.66
CA ALA A 340 33.35 -6.54 -17.25
C ALA A 340 34.73 -6.34 -17.92
N GLN A 341 35.34 -7.42 -18.42
CA GLN A 341 36.67 -7.40 -19.04
C GLN A 341 36.62 -7.35 -20.57
N SER A 342 35.53 -7.81 -21.18
CA SER A 342 35.36 -7.90 -22.64
C SER A 342 34.09 -7.21 -23.12
N LEU A 343 34.14 -6.63 -24.33
CA LEU A 343 32.94 -6.20 -25.07
C LEU A 343 32.27 -7.35 -25.81
N GLU A 344 33.02 -8.41 -26.15
CA GLU A 344 32.41 -9.68 -26.55
C GLU A 344 31.80 -10.29 -25.29
N THR A 345 30.52 -10.02 -25.07
CA THR A 345 29.74 -10.64 -23.98
C THR A 345 29.78 -12.15 -24.14
N ALA A 346 29.88 -12.89 -23.04
CA ALA A 346 29.91 -14.35 -23.08
C ALA A 346 28.77 -14.93 -23.94
N ILE A 347 27.58 -14.31 -23.88
CA ILE A 347 26.37 -14.66 -24.63
C ILE A 347 25.55 -13.40 -24.89
N ILE A 348 24.95 -13.34 -26.09
CA ILE A 348 23.98 -12.33 -26.49
C ILE A 348 22.62 -13.03 -26.63
N PRO A 349 21.56 -12.62 -25.90
CA PRO A 349 20.22 -13.14 -26.13
C PRO A 349 19.78 -12.91 -27.58
N THR A 350 18.96 -13.81 -28.11
CA THR A 350 18.42 -13.68 -29.47
C THR A 350 17.77 -12.29 -29.68
N GLY A 351 18.15 -11.61 -30.77
CA GLY A 351 17.59 -10.30 -31.14
C GLY A 351 18.25 -9.08 -30.49
N ARG A 352 19.36 -9.25 -29.75
CA ARG A 352 20.17 -8.14 -29.20
C ARG A 352 21.37 -7.82 -30.09
N ASP A 353 21.82 -6.56 -30.05
CA ASP A 353 22.88 -6.02 -30.91
C ASP A 353 24.12 -5.55 -30.13
N ARG A 354 25.03 -4.83 -30.78
CA ARG A 354 26.24 -4.28 -30.16
C ARG A 354 25.94 -3.30 -29.01
N SER A 355 24.84 -2.55 -29.08
CA SER A 355 24.48 -1.61 -28.00
C SER A 355 24.17 -2.35 -26.69
N PHE A 356 23.59 -3.55 -26.79
CA PHE A 356 23.37 -4.43 -25.64
C PHE A 356 24.68 -4.94 -25.03
N GLN A 357 25.68 -5.23 -25.86
CA GLN A 357 27.00 -5.64 -25.38
C GLN A 357 27.71 -4.52 -24.62
N GLU A 358 27.68 -3.29 -25.17
CA GLU A 358 28.27 -2.11 -24.53
C GLU A 358 27.57 -1.76 -23.21
N TRP A 359 26.24 -1.88 -23.17
CA TRP A 359 25.45 -1.76 -21.95
C TRP A 359 25.85 -2.84 -20.92
N THR A 360 25.91 -4.10 -21.33
CA THR A 360 26.29 -5.24 -20.48
C THR A 360 27.69 -5.06 -19.90
N HIS A 361 28.65 -4.63 -20.71
CA HIS A 361 30.01 -4.36 -20.29
C HIS A 361 30.08 -3.24 -19.25
N THR A 362 29.43 -2.11 -19.55
CA THR A 362 29.39 -0.93 -18.68
C THR A 362 28.79 -1.28 -17.32
N LEU A 363 27.62 -1.93 -17.33
CA LEU A 363 26.90 -2.29 -16.12
C LEU A 363 27.67 -3.34 -15.30
N SER A 364 28.27 -4.35 -15.95
CA SER A 364 29.07 -5.37 -15.26
C SER A 364 30.29 -4.77 -14.55
N LYS A 365 30.97 -3.80 -15.18
CA LYS A 365 32.07 -3.04 -14.54
C LYS A 365 31.58 -2.24 -13.34
N ALA A 366 30.45 -1.56 -13.47
CA ALA A 366 29.87 -0.76 -12.40
C ALA A 366 29.46 -1.62 -11.20
N ILE A 367 28.88 -2.81 -11.44
CA ILE A 367 28.50 -3.75 -10.36
C ILE A 367 29.75 -4.23 -9.60
N LEU A 368 30.82 -4.61 -10.30
CA LEU A 368 32.07 -5.05 -9.65
C LEU A 368 32.81 -3.91 -8.95
N LYS A 369 32.56 -2.65 -9.33
CA LYS A 369 33.12 -1.47 -8.65
C LYS A 369 32.47 -1.24 -7.28
N THR A 370 31.18 -1.50 -7.16
CA THR A 370 30.42 -1.34 -5.91
C THR A 370 29.53 -2.56 -5.66
N PRO A 371 30.12 -3.74 -5.38
CA PRO A 371 29.35 -4.94 -5.11
C PRO A 371 28.60 -4.79 -3.80
N VAL A 372 27.39 -5.34 -3.74
CA VAL A 372 26.66 -5.52 -2.48
C VAL A 372 27.32 -6.66 -1.72
N MET A 373 27.80 -6.38 -0.52
CA MET A 373 28.58 -7.33 0.28
C MET A 373 27.78 -7.86 1.46
N ALA A 374 27.89 -9.16 1.72
CA ALA A 374 27.33 -9.81 2.90
C ALA A 374 28.17 -9.51 4.16
N GLU A 375 27.67 -9.93 5.32
CA GLU A 375 28.30 -9.63 6.61
C GLU A 375 29.69 -10.31 6.75
N ASP A 376 29.86 -11.49 6.17
CA ASP A 376 31.12 -12.25 6.10
C ASP A 376 32.18 -11.61 5.19
N GLY A 377 31.80 -10.61 4.38
CA GLY A 377 32.70 -9.93 3.45
C GLY A 377 32.78 -10.58 2.08
N GLU A 378 31.94 -11.56 1.78
CA GLU A 378 31.76 -12.07 0.42
C GLU A 378 30.66 -11.28 -0.32
N PRO A 379 30.68 -11.23 -1.67
CA PRO A 379 29.58 -10.66 -2.43
C PRO A 379 28.27 -11.42 -2.20
N VAL A 380 27.16 -10.69 -2.10
CA VAL A 380 25.83 -11.31 -1.95
C VAL A 380 25.53 -12.21 -3.15
N ALA A 381 25.02 -13.41 -2.89
CA ALA A 381 24.61 -14.34 -3.93
C ALA A 381 23.44 -13.75 -4.75
N PRO A 382 23.52 -13.73 -6.10
CA PRO A 382 22.38 -13.34 -6.91
C PRO A 382 21.26 -14.38 -6.80
N VAL A 383 20.02 -13.94 -7.00
CA VAL A 383 18.87 -14.85 -7.08
C VAL A 383 18.90 -15.51 -8.45
N ALA A 384 19.13 -16.82 -8.51
CA ALA A 384 19.12 -17.58 -9.75
C ALA A 384 17.75 -18.19 -9.99
N GLY A 385 17.30 -18.23 -11.24
CA GLY A 385 15.96 -18.71 -11.57
C GLY A 385 15.73 -18.97 -13.05
N SER A 386 14.51 -19.42 -13.35
CA SER A 386 13.98 -19.50 -14.70
C SER A 386 12.78 -18.56 -14.81
N TRP A 387 12.84 -17.58 -15.71
CA TRP A 387 11.78 -16.60 -15.91
C TRP A 387 11.39 -16.51 -17.39
N PRO A 388 10.10 -16.54 -17.73
CA PRO A 388 9.66 -16.60 -19.13
C PRO A 388 10.00 -15.35 -19.96
N TRP A 389 10.35 -14.24 -19.31
CA TRP A 389 10.68 -12.97 -19.97
C TRP A 389 12.17 -12.77 -20.26
N ILE A 390 13.08 -13.58 -19.69
CA ILE A 390 14.53 -13.34 -19.82
C ILE A 390 15.12 -13.93 -21.12
N GLY A 391 14.33 -14.68 -21.90
CA GLY A 391 14.65 -15.15 -23.25
C GLY A 391 15.25 -16.57 -23.34
N ASP A 392 15.29 -17.11 -24.56
CA ASP A 392 15.68 -18.48 -24.95
C ASP A 392 15.31 -19.59 -23.94
N ARG A 393 16.27 -20.14 -23.16
CA ARG A 393 16.03 -21.21 -22.17
C ARG A 393 15.52 -20.69 -20.82
N ASN A 394 15.22 -19.40 -20.72
CA ASN A 394 14.66 -18.71 -19.57
C ASN A 394 15.54 -18.64 -18.31
N PHE A 395 16.77 -19.14 -18.31
CA PHE A 395 17.63 -19.12 -17.12
C PHE A 395 18.41 -17.82 -16.97
N GLY A 396 18.54 -17.36 -15.72
CA GLY A 396 19.30 -16.15 -15.37
C GLY A 396 19.67 -16.02 -13.89
N ALA A 397 20.35 -14.91 -13.59
CA ALA A 397 20.72 -14.51 -12.24
C ALA A 397 20.39 -13.02 -12.02
N GLN A 398 19.64 -12.69 -10.98
CA GLN A 398 19.28 -11.33 -10.58
C GLN A 398 20.23 -10.83 -9.49
N PHE A 399 21.00 -9.78 -9.79
CA PHE A 399 21.92 -9.16 -8.84
C PHE A 399 21.25 -7.99 -8.12
N PRO A 400 21.34 -7.90 -6.78
CA PRO A 400 21.00 -6.69 -6.05
C PRO A 400 22.00 -5.58 -6.37
N LEU A 401 21.53 -4.33 -6.49
CA LEU A 401 22.37 -3.20 -6.90
C LEU A 401 22.50 -2.14 -5.79
N CYS A 402 23.73 -1.68 -5.55
CA CYS A 402 23.98 -0.45 -4.78
C CYS A 402 23.85 0.76 -5.71
N LEU A 403 22.74 1.50 -5.58
CA LEU A 403 22.40 2.61 -6.46
C LEU A 403 22.86 3.98 -5.97
N LEU A 404 23.79 4.03 -5.00
CA LEU A 404 24.25 5.30 -4.45
C LEU A 404 24.82 6.19 -5.56
N PRO A 405 24.19 7.33 -5.89
CA PRO A 405 24.60 8.17 -7.01
C PRO A 405 25.91 8.91 -6.74
N GLY A 406 26.39 8.88 -5.49
CA GLY A 406 27.62 9.55 -5.06
C GLY A 406 28.90 8.73 -5.21
N ILE A 407 28.84 7.50 -5.73
CA ILE A 407 30.02 6.65 -5.94
C ILE A 407 30.46 6.72 -7.42
N PRO A 408 31.61 7.35 -7.74
CA PRO A 408 32.09 7.45 -9.11
C PRO A 408 32.36 6.08 -9.75
N GLY A 409 31.84 5.89 -10.96
CA GLY A 409 31.91 4.62 -11.70
C GLY A 409 31.07 3.50 -11.09
N GLY A 410 30.22 3.80 -10.10
CA GLY A 410 29.28 2.86 -9.49
C GLY A 410 28.00 2.70 -10.30
N VAL A 411 27.18 1.72 -9.92
CA VAL A 411 25.94 1.36 -10.65
C VAL A 411 24.93 2.51 -10.68
N GLY A 412 24.82 3.29 -9.59
CA GLY A 412 23.92 4.45 -9.54
C GLY A 412 24.19 5.46 -10.65
N GLU A 413 25.46 5.76 -10.95
CA GLU A 413 25.85 6.66 -12.04
C GLU A 413 25.55 6.03 -13.41
N ALA A 414 25.90 4.76 -13.61
CA ALA A 414 25.63 4.06 -14.87
C ALA A 414 24.13 4.02 -15.21
N ARG A 415 23.25 3.81 -14.21
CA ARG A 415 21.79 3.83 -14.39
C ARG A 415 21.26 5.25 -14.66
N LEU A 416 21.83 6.30 -14.05
CA LEU A 416 21.47 7.68 -14.39
C LEU A 416 21.87 8.02 -15.84
N ASP A 417 23.04 7.57 -16.29
CA ASP A 417 23.47 7.74 -17.67
C ASP A 417 22.56 7.02 -18.67
N GLU A 418 22.06 5.84 -18.31
CA GLU A 418 21.03 5.12 -19.08
C GLU A 418 19.75 5.95 -19.20
N CYS A 419 19.24 6.51 -18.10
CA CYS A 419 18.11 7.44 -18.13
C CYS A 419 18.39 8.65 -19.03
N ARG A 420 19.56 9.28 -18.93
CA ARG A 420 19.94 10.43 -19.78
C ARG A 420 19.92 10.08 -21.26
N LYS A 421 20.42 8.90 -21.63
CA LYS A 421 20.41 8.43 -23.03
C LYS A 421 18.97 8.23 -23.53
N LEU A 422 18.12 7.56 -22.75
CA LEU A 422 16.70 7.36 -23.10
C LEU A 422 15.96 8.70 -23.27
N LEU A 423 16.17 9.61 -22.33
CA LEU A 423 15.60 10.95 -22.32
C LEU A 423 16.10 11.85 -23.46
N ALA A 424 17.30 11.58 -24.00
CA ALA A 424 17.85 12.29 -25.15
C ALA A 424 17.38 11.69 -26.48
N ALA A 425 17.14 10.38 -26.52
CA ALA A 425 16.74 9.65 -27.73
C ALA A 425 15.25 9.80 -28.06
N HIS A 426 14.39 10.05 -27.05
CA HIS A 426 12.95 10.00 -27.21
C HIS A 426 12.23 11.22 -26.58
N PRO A 427 11.04 11.61 -27.08
CA PRO A 427 10.21 12.65 -26.50
C PRO A 427 9.49 12.12 -25.24
N ALA A 428 10.26 11.92 -24.17
CA ALA A 428 9.81 11.38 -22.89
C ALA A 428 9.37 12.48 -21.92
N ASP A 429 8.32 12.20 -21.16
CA ASP A 429 7.72 13.08 -20.15
C ASP A 429 8.19 12.73 -18.72
N GLY A 430 9.06 11.73 -18.60
CA GLY A 430 9.40 11.12 -17.31
C GLY A 430 10.17 9.81 -17.47
N MET A 431 10.06 8.94 -16.46
CA MET A 431 10.61 7.57 -16.47
C MET A 431 9.62 6.57 -15.84
N TYR A 432 9.53 5.38 -16.42
CA TYR A 432 8.90 4.22 -15.80
C TYR A 432 9.98 3.39 -15.10
N LEU A 433 9.76 3.02 -13.84
CA LEU A 433 10.73 2.28 -13.03
C LEU A 433 10.17 0.89 -12.74
N ASP A 434 10.70 -0.12 -13.41
CA ASP A 434 10.30 -1.51 -13.23
C ASP A 434 11.10 -2.20 -12.10
N CYS A 435 10.56 -3.29 -11.58
CA CYS A 435 11.03 -4.04 -10.43
C CYS A 435 11.43 -3.12 -9.26
N TYR A 436 10.65 -2.06 -9.05
CA TYR A 436 10.94 -1.01 -8.08
C TYR A 436 10.82 -1.57 -6.65
N GLY A 437 11.96 -1.66 -5.97
CA GLY A 437 12.05 -2.27 -4.64
C GLY A 437 12.46 -3.75 -4.66
N ALA A 438 12.74 -4.33 -5.83
CA ALA A 438 13.41 -5.63 -5.92
C ALA A 438 14.70 -5.62 -5.09
N HIS A 439 14.90 -6.70 -4.33
CA HIS A 439 15.99 -6.83 -3.36
C HIS A 439 16.08 -5.70 -2.30
N GLY A 440 15.05 -4.86 -2.12
CA GLY A 440 15.12 -3.69 -1.25
C GLY A 440 15.55 -4.01 0.20
N GLY A 441 15.16 -5.18 0.71
CA GLY A 441 15.53 -5.67 2.05
C GLY A 441 16.93 -6.27 2.17
N VAL A 442 17.69 -6.41 1.08
CA VAL A 442 19.05 -6.97 1.11
C VAL A 442 20.01 -5.96 1.76
N PRO A 443 20.73 -6.35 2.81
CA PRO A 443 21.73 -5.49 3.45
C PRO A 443 23.00 -5.40 2.60
N ASP A 444 23.67 -4.25 2.67
CA ASP A 444 24.99 -4.02 2.07
C ASP A 444 25.99 -3.61 3.14
N PHE A 445 26.95 -4.50 3.43
CA PHE A 445 28.03 -4.31 4.38
C PHE A 445 29.31 -3.76 3.75
N ASN A 446 29.26 -3.37 2.47
CA ASN A 446 30.38 -2.72 1.79
C ASN A 446 30.70 -1.38 2.45
N ARG A 447 31.95 -1.21 2.90
CA ARG A 447 32.36 -0.01 3.63
C ARG A 447 32.30 1.26 2.77
N ASP A 448 32.56 1.15 1.47
CA ASP A 448 32.47 2.29 0.56
C ASP A 448 31.00 2.75 0.42
N SER A 449 30.06 1.80 0.34
CA SER A 449 28.62 2.10 0.34
C SER A 449 28.18 2.79 1.64
N VAL A 450 28.60 2.26 2.79
CA VAL A 450 28.32 2.84 4.11
C VAL A 450 28.85 4.27 4.22
N ASN A 451 30.09 4.49 3.75
CA ASN A 451 30.73 5.80 3.80
C ASN A 451 30.07 6.84 2.87
N ALA A 452 29.54 6.39 1.73
CA ALA A 452 28.94 7.25 0.71
C ALA A 452 27.46 7.60 0.95
N SER A 453 26.74 6.83 1.78
CA SER A 453 25.30 7.03 2.01
C SER A 453 24.97 8.35 2.70
N ALA A 454 24.04 9.12 2.13
CA ALA A 454 23.45 10.32 2.73
C ALA A 454 22.25 10.02 3.65
N ILE A 455 21.80 8.77 3.70
CA ILE A 455 20.91 8.25 4.75
C ILE A 455 21.78 7.65 5.86
N PRO A 456 21.55 7.95 7.15
CA PRO A 456 22.31 7.37 8.24
C PRO A 456 22.38 5.84 8.15
N PRO A 457 23.58 5.23 8.09
CA PRO A 457 23.72 3.78 8.04
C PRO A 457 23.16 3.13 9.31
N THR A 458 22.77 1.86 9.19
CA THR A 458 22.36 0.98 10.29
C THR A 458 23.46 -0.07 10.52
N PHE A 459 23.12 -1.21 11.13
CA PHE A 459 24.05 -2.31 11.41
C PHE A 459 23.36 -3.68 11.32
N GLY A 460 24.13 -4.73 11.06
CA GLY A 460 23.67 -6.12 11.07
C GLY A 460 23.66 -6.76 12.46
N PRO A 461 23.21 -8.03 12.56
CA PRO A 461 23.17 -8.79 13.81
C PRO A 461 24.52 -8.97 14.52
N GLY A 462 25.64 -8.95 13.79
CA GLY A 462 26.99 -8.97 14.33
C GLY A 462 27.52 -7.59 14.75
N GLY A 463 26.72 -6.53 14.61
CA GLY A 463 27.09 -5.15 14.92
C GLY A 463 27.93 -4.50 13.84
N LYS A 464 28.07 -5.14 12.66
CA LYS A 464 28.77 -4.58 11.51
C LYS A 464 27.91 -3.49 10.86
N PRO A 465 28.45 -2.28 10.60
CA PRO A 465 27.73 -1.21 9.91
C PRO A 465 27.26 -1.65 8.52
N ALA A 466 26.05 -1.24 8.15
CA ALA A 466 25.41 -1.60 6.90
C ALA A 466 24.47 -0.50 6.39
N ILE A 467 24.18 -0.55 5.10
CA ILE A 467 22.98 0.05 4.52
C ILE A 467 22.08 -1.06 3.98
N ALA A 468 21.01 -0.71 3.29
CA ALA A 468 20.19 -1.66 2.55
C ALA A 468 19.93 -1.13 1.13
N VAL A 469 19.67 -2.03 0.19
CA VAL A 469 19.41 -1.68 -1.23
C VAL A 469 18.34 -0.59 -1.35
N TRP A 470 17.25 -0.68 -0.58
CA TRP A 470 16.18 0.33 -0.59
C TRP A 470 16.71 1.75 -0.32
N SER A 471 17.69 1.91 0.58
CA SER A 471 18.21 3.22 0.97
C SER A 471 19.05 3.86 -0.13
N SER A 472 19.71 3.03 -0.96
CA SER A 472 20.41 3.51 -2.15
C SER A 472 19.43 3.84 -3.28
N LEU A 473 18.39 3.02 -3.49
CA LEU A 473 17.31 3.26 -4.46
C LEU A 473 16.55 4.56 -4.13
N PHE A 474 16.31 4.83 -2.85
CA PHE A 474 15.69 6.07 -2.38
C PHE A 474 16.48 7.29 -2.86
N GLN A 475 17.79 7.33 -2.57
CA GLN A 475 18.68 8.43 -2.95
C GLN A 475 18.84 8.55 -4.47
N TRP A 476 18.86 7.42 -5.19
CA TRP A 476 18.90 7.40 -6.65
C TRP A 476 17.65 8.01 -7.27
N THR A 477 16.47 7.67 -6.73
CA THR A 477 15.18 8.21 -7.22
C THR A 477 15.09 9.72 -6.99
N GLU A 478 15.56 10.23 -5.84
CA GLU A 478 15.65 11.68 -5.59
C GLU A 478 16.56 12.37 -6.60
N LYS A 479 17.73 11.76 -6.89
CA LYS A 479 18.66 12.29 -7.89
C LYS A 479 18.05 12.27 -9.30
N LEU A 480 17.38 11.20 -9.69
CA LEU A 480 16.66 11.12 -10.95
C LEU A 480 15.59 12.21 -11.04
N ARG A 481 14.77 12.40 -10.00
CA ARG A 481 13.75 13.44 -9.99
C ARG A 481 14.35 14.83 -10.21
N ALA A 482 15.50 15.12 -9.59
CA ALA A 482 16.20 16.38 -9.76
C ALA A 482 16.71 16.59 -11.19
N GLU A 483 17.16 15.53 -11.88
CA GLU A 483 17.65 15.60 -13.26
C GLU A 483 16.55 15.73 -14.32
N LEU A 484 15.36 15.17 -14.05
CA LEU A 484 14.20 15.29 -14.95
C LEU A 484 13.70 16.74 -15.10
N GLY A 485 13.90 17.58 -14.08
CA GLY A 485 13.40 18.96 -14.07
C GLY A 485 11.86 19.06 -13.99
N PRO A 486 11.28 20.26 -14.12
CA PRO A 486 9.83 20.47 -14.03
C PRO A 486 9.06 19.92 -15.25
N ASP A 487 9.67 19.96 -16.44
CA ASP A 487 8.99 19.61 -17.71
C ASP A 487 8.83 18.10 -17.93
N ARG A 488 9.64 17.27 -17.25
CA ARG A 488 9.58 15.80 -17.34
C ARG A 488 9.30 15.17 -15.98
N ALA A 489 8.39 15.79 -15.23
CA ALA A 489 8.21 15.53 -13.81
C ALA A 489 7.73 14.10 -13.48
N CYS A 490 7.26 13.32 -14.45
CA CYS A 490 6.59 12.05 -14.19
C CYS A 490 7.58 10.93 -13.82
N ILE A 491 7.35 10.29 -12.67
CA ILE A 491 7.98 9.03 -12.31
C ILE A 491 6.84 8.08 -11.96
N LEU A 492 6.81 6.93 -12.62
CA LEU A 492 5.84 5.85 -12.37
C LEU A 492 6.61 4.57 -12.04
N PRO A 493 6.69 4.17 -10.76
CA PRO A 493 7.23 2.86 -10.39
C PRO A 493 6.14 1.78 -10.42
N ASN A 494 6.54 0.52 -10.65
CA ASN A 494 5.71 -0.65 -10.40
C ASN A 494 5.80 -1.10 -8.93
N ILE A 495 4.76 -0.81 -8.16
CA ILE A 495 4.74 -1.14 -6.74
C ILE A 495 3.94 -2.42 -6.58
N GLN A 496 4.60 -3.49 -6.15
CA GLN A 496 3.92 -4.77 -5.85
C GLN A 496 3.69 -4.95 -4.34
N THR A 497 4.52 -4.34 -3.50
CA THR A 497 4.48 -4.46 -2.03
C THR A 497 4.95 -3.18 -1.34
N PHE A 498 4.73 -3.11 -0.02
CA PHE A 498 5.05 -1.94 0.81
C PHE A 498 5.93 -2.37 2.00
N ASN A 499 7.20 -2.71 1.72
CA ASN A 499 8.08 -3.40 2.70
C ASN A 499 9.24 -2.57 3.25
N HIS A 500 9.46 -1.35 2.73
CA HIS A 500 10.50 -0.44 3.19
C HIS A 500 10.10 1.01 2.89
N PRO A 501 10.79 2.02 3.47
CA PRO A 501 10.61 3.41 3.09
C PRO A 501 10.88 3.62 1.59
N ASN A 502 10.14 4.56 1.00
CA ASN A 502 10.22 4.93 -0.40
C ASN A 502 10.09 6.45 -0.52
N PRO A 503 10.69 7.08 -1.56
CA PRO A 503 10.79 8.52 -1.70
C PRO A 503 9.48 9.11 -2.26
N TRP A 504 8.38 8.91 -1.53
CA TRP A 504 7.04 9.31 -1.97
C TRP A 504 6.90 10.80 -2.19
N HIS A 505 7.75 11.65 -1.61
CA HIS A 505 7.74 13.10 -1.85
C HIS A 505 8.12 13.47 -3.28
N VAL A 506 8.95 12.66 -3.96
CA VAL A 506 9.41 12.92 -5.34
C VAL A 506 8.69 12.11 -6.42
N ILE A 507 7.92 11.09 -6.05
CA ILE A 507 7.12 10.28 -6.99
C ILE A 507 5.72 10.89 -7.14
N PRO A 508 5.31 11.41 -8.31
CA PRO A 508 4.02 12.06 -8.48
C PRO A 508 2.87 11.09 -8.83
N VAL A 509 3.17 9.90 -9.36
CA VAL A 509 2.19 8.88 -9.77
C VAL A 509 2.54 7.55 -9.11
N LEU A 510 1.59 6.91 -8.45
CA LEU A 510 1.78 5.64 -7.75
C LEU A 510 1.17 4.50 -8.58
N GLY A 511 2.01 3.63 -9.13
CA GLY A 511 1.59 2.48 -9.95
C GLY A 511 1.56 1.19 -9.13
N ASN A 512 0.44 0.49 -9.12
CA ASN A 512 0.35 -0.90 -8.65
C ASN A 512 0.40 -1.85 -9.85
N GLU A 513 1.35 -2.78 -9.85
CA GLU A 513 1.48 -3.82 -10.88
C GLU A 513 1.04 -5.17 -10.33
N ASP A 514 -0.25 -5.27 -10.05
CA ASP A 514 -0.87 -6.50 -9.62
C ASP A 514 -2.38 -6.37 -9.79
N ASP A 515 -3.05 -7.45 -10.12
CA ASP A 515 -4.51 -7.56 -10.24
C ASP A 515 -5.21 -7.62 -8.87
N LYS A 516 -4.59 -7.03 -7.83
CA LYS A 516 -5.12 -6.96 -6.47
C LYS A 516 -6.45 -6.20 -6.42
N ASP A 517 -7.43 -6.73 -5.71
CA ASP A 517 -8.63 -5.96 -5.40
C ASP A 517 -8.24 -4.69 -4.63
N VAL A 518 -8.89 -3.57 -4.91
CA VAL A 518 -8.53 -2.28 -4.27
C VAL A 518 -8.77 -2.25 -2.76
N THR A 519 -9.52 -3.22 -2.23
CA THR A 519 -9.68 -3.43 -0.79
C THR A 519 -8.53 -4.20 -0.14
N ASP A 520 -7.58 -4.73 -0.94
CA ASP A 520 -6.30 -5.29 -0.48
C ASP A 520 -5.51 -4.25 0.35
N ARG A 521 -4.46 -4.68 1.05
CA ARG A 521 -3.63 -3.83 1.90
C ARG A 521 -2.85 -2.76 1.15
N LEU A 522 -2.39 -3.04 -0.07
CA LEU A 522 -1.48 -2.12 -0.75
C LEU A 522 -2.16 -0.79 -1.14
N LEU A 523 -3.35 -0.83 -1.72
CA LEU A 523 -3.99 0.37 -2.26
C LEU A 523 -4.44 1.41 -1.21
N PRO A 524 -5.00 1.06 -0.03
CA PRO A 524 -5.22 2.03 1.03
C PRO A 524 -3.91 2.63 1.54
N GLN A 525 -2.81 1.86 1.58
CA GLN A 525 -1.49 2.40 1.95
C GLN A 525 -0.99 3.40 0.90
N LEU A 526 -1.09 3.07 -0.40
CA LEU A 526 -0.75 4.00 -1.49
C LEU A 526 -1.60 5.27 -1.43
N ARG A 527 -2.90 5.17 -1.16
CA ARG A 527 -3.75 6.36 -0.99
C ARG A 527 -3.35 7.17 0.24
N MET A 528 -2.94 6.54 1.35
CA MET A 528 -2.46 7.24 2.55
C MET A 528 -1.19 8.05 2.29
N VAL A 529 -0.20 7.51 1.59
CA VAL A 529 1.06 8.23 1.31
C VAL A 529 0.99 9.11 0.05
N GLY A 530 0.10 8.78 -0.88
CA GLY A 530 -0.14 9.55 -2.10
C GLY A 530 -1.05 10.75 -1.88
N TYR A 531 -1.95 10.68 -0.90
CA TYR A 531 -2.94 11.72 -0.58
C TYR A 531 -3.75 12.13 -1.83
N HIS A 532 -3.38 13.22 -2.51
CA HIS A 532 -4.02 13.71 -3.75
C HIS A 532 -3.29 13.30 -5.04
N LYS A 533 -2.20 12.55 -4.96
CA LYS A 533 -1.51 11.98 -6.13
C LYS A 533 -2.40 11.02 -6.91
N VAL A 534 -2.05 10.84 -8.18
CA VAL A 534 -2.63 9.82 -9.05
C VAL A 534 -2.18 8.45 -8.53
N VAL A 535 -3.14 7.54 -8.37
CA VAL A 535 -2.88 6.13 -8.09
C VAL A 535 -3.47 5.35 -9.25
N THR A 536 -2.67 4.50 -9.88
CA THR A 536 -3.06 3.71 -11.05
C THR A 536 -2.70 2.26 -10.82
N GLN A 537 -3.42 1.35 -11.47
CA GLN A 537 -3.23 -0.09 -11.36
C GLN A 537 -3.16 -0.71 -12.75
N LEU A 538 -2.11 -1.45 -13.08
CA LEU A 538 -2.11 -2.27 -14.29
C LEU A 538 -3.00 -3.49 -14.08
N LEU A 539 -3.88 -3.75 -15.05
CA LEU A 539 -4.72 -4.94 -15.07
C LEU A 539 -4.32 -5.86 -16.22
N TYR A 540 -3.99 -7.11 -15.90
CA TYR A 540 -3.69 -8.12 -16.93
C TYR A 540 -4.97 -8.86 -17.37
N GLY A 541 -5.88 -9.11 -16.42
CA GLY A 541 -7.12 -9.84 -16.63
C GLY A 541 -8.33 -8.99 -17.06
N THR A 542 -9.42 -9.69 -17.38
CA THR A 542 -10.76 -9.10 -17.53
C THR A 542 -11.55 -9.35 -16.24
N TYR A 543 -12.25 -8.32 -15.77
CA TYR A 543 -12.98 -8.33 -14.50
C TYR A 543 -14.42 -7.86 -14.68
N ASP A 544 -15.28 -8.24 -13.73
CA ASP A 544 -16.67 -7.80 -13.70
C ASP A 544 -16.82 -6.32 -13.30
N ASP A 545 -18.02 -5.78 -13.52
CA ASP A 545 -18.35 -4.40 -13.21
C ASP A 545 -18.26 -4.09 -11.71
N ALA A 546 -18.52 -5.07 -10.84
CA ALA A 546 -18.45 -4.89 -9.38
C ALA A 546 -16.99 -4.67 -8.94
N PHE A 547 -16.05 -5.46 -9.45
CA PHE A 547 -14.61 -5.31 -9.22
C PHE A 547 -14.11 -3.94 -9.71
N LEU A 548 -14.46 -3.57 -10.93
CA LEU A 548 -14.03 -2.29 -11.50
C LEU A 548 -14.61 -1.11 -10.71
N LYS A 549 -15.89 -1.13 -10.35
CA LYS A 549 -16.51 -0.06 -9.55
C LYS A 549 -15.86 0.13 -8.19
N ARG A 550 -15.32 -0.92 -7.56
CA ARG A 550 -14.61 -0.76 -6.27
C ARG A 550 -13.42 0.20 -6.40
N HIS A 551 -12.80 0.35 -7.57
CA HIS A 551 -11.71 1.30 -7.80
C HIS A 551 -12.05 2.76 -7.42
N LEU A 552 -13.34 3.12 -7.43
CA LEU A 552 -13.82 4.42 -6.93
C LEU A 552 -13.43 4.66 -5.47
N LEU A 553 -13.37 3.62 -4.64
CA LEU A 553 -13.17 3.72 -3.19
C LEU A 553 -11.93 4.58 -2.89
N TYR A 554 -10.81 4.26 -3.51
CA TYR A 554 -9.55 5.01 -3.37
C TYR A 554 -9.17 5.79 -4.62
N ALA A 555 -10.11 6.03 -5.55
CA ALA A 555 -9.89 6.71 -6.83
C ALA A 555 -8.65 6.19 -7.55
N VAL A 556 -8.58 4.86 -7.69
CA VAL A 556 -7.51 4.15 -8.39
C VAL A 556 -7.90 4.06 -9.86
N PHE A 557 -7.03 4.50 -10.75
CA PHE A 557 -7.31 4.40 -12.18
C PHE A 557 -6.98 3.00 -12.68
N PRO A 558 -7.96 2.24 -13.21
CA PRO A 558 -7.68 0.95 -13.80
C PRO A 558 -6.96 1.15 -15.14
N GLY A 559 -5.90 0.37 -15.33
CA GLY A 559 -5.02 0.36 -16.47
C GLY A 559 -5.23 -0.85 -17.38
N GLY A 560 -4.29 -1.11 -18.28
CA GLY A 560 -4.35 -2.31 -19.13
C GLY A 560 -3.19 -2.41 -20.12
N ILE A 561 -3.39 -3.23 -21.15
CA ILE A 561 -2.37 -3.58 -22.13
C ILE A 561 -2.72 -2.97 -23.49
N GLY A 562 -1.75 -2.35 -24.18
CA GLY A 562 -1.91 -1.82 -25.54
C GLY A 562 -1.88 -2.89 -26.64
N ALA A 563 -2.28 -4.12 -26.35
CA ALA A 563 -2.37 -5.23 -27.29
C ALA A 563 -3.83 -5.49 -27.67
N LYS A 564 -4.05 -5.97 -28.89
CA LYS A 564 -5.40 -6.26 -29.40
C LYS A 564 -6.09 -7.28 -28.49
N GLU A 565 -7.38 -7.07 -28.24
CA GLU A 565 -8.24 -8.00 -27.46
C GLU A 565 -7.76 -8.26 -26.01
N SER A 566 -6.77 -7.50 -25.53
CA SER A 566 -6.33 -7.53 -24.13
C SER A 566 -7.15 -6.56 -23.28
N ALA A 567 -7.09 -6.69 -21.94
CA ALA A 567 -7.61 -5.64 -21.06
C ALA A 567 -7.04 -4.28 -21.49
N PRO A 568 -7.85 -3.21 -21.60
CA PRO A 568 -9.23 -3.08 -21.12
C PRO A 568 -10.33 -3.39 -22.16
N ALA A 569 -10.03 -3.95 -23.34
CA ALA A 569 -11.00 -4.13 -24.43
C ALA A 569 -12.29 -4.85 -24.00
N GLY A 570 -12.15 -5.99 -23.31
CA GLY A 570 -13.29 -6.76 -22.77
C GLY A 570 -14.09 -6.05 -21.66
N MET A 571 -13.60 -4.93 -21.14
CA MET A 571 -14.19 -4.16 -20.05
C MET A 571 -14.65 -2.76 -20.48
N ARG A 572 -14.65 -2.46 -21.79
CA ARG A 572 -14.94 -1.12 -22.34
C ARG A 572 -16.21 -0.48 -21.76
N ALA A 573 -17.30 -1.25 -21.66
CA ALA A 573 -18.58 -0.73 -21.15
C ALA A 573 -18.47 -0.23 -19.70
N SER A 574 -17.73 -0.92 -18.85
CA SER A 574 -17.50 -0.54 -17.46
C SER A 574 -16.56 0.67 -17.37
N TYR A 575 -15.48 0.69 -18.16
CA TYR A 575 -14.54 1.81 -18.22
C TYR A 575 -15.22 3.13 -18.62
N ARG A 576 -16.10 3.09 -19.64
CA ARG A 576 -16.89 4.25 -20.10
C ARG A 576 -17.70 4.91 -18.99
N LYS A 577 -18.19 4.13 -18.01
CA LYS A 577 -18.95 4.62 -16.86
C LYS A 577 -18.04 5.06 -15.72
N LEU A 578 -16.95 4.32 -15.50
CA LEU A 578 -16.08 4.42 -14.34
C LEU A 578 -15.04 5.55 -14.43
N VAL A 579 -14.29 5.61 -15.53
CA VAL A 579 -13.20 6.59 -15.75
C VAL A 579 -13.64 8.04 -15.49
N PRO A 580 -14.81 8.49 -15.97
CA PRO A 580 -15.25 9.86 -15.72
C PRO A 580 -15.45 10.17 -14.25
N CYS A 581 -16.01 9.21 -13.52
CA CYS A 581 -16.24 9.33 -12.09
C CYS A 581 -14.89 9.42 -11.36
N LEU A 582 -13.92 8.58 -11.71
CA LEU A 582 -12.57 8.62 -11.14
C LEU A 582 -11.87 9.97 -11.37
N ARG A 583 -11.97 10.54 -12.58
CA ARG A 583 -11.41 11.87 -12.88
C ARG A 583 -12.08 12.98 -12.05
N VAL A 584 -13.39 12.91 -11.87
CA VAL A 584 -14.13 13.85 -11.01
C VAL A 584 -13.73 13.69 -9.53
N LEU A 585 -13.59 12.45 -9.03
CA LEU A 585 -13.12 12.19 -7.67
C LEU A 585 -11.70 12.74 -7.46
N HIS A 586 -10.79 12.51 -8.41
CA HIS A 586 -9.42 13.03 -8.38
C HIS A 586 -9.41 14.57 -8.32
N ARG A 587 -10.17 15.24 -9.22
CA ARG A 587 -10.29 16.72 -9.23
C ARG A 587 -10.83 17.31 -7.93
N LEU A 588 -11.68 16.58 -7.20
CA LEU A 588 -12.22 17.03 -5.92
C LEU A 588 -11.29 16.79 -4.74
N GLY A 589 -10.30 15.93 -4.89
CA GLY A 589 -9.32 15.61 -3.86
C GLY A 589 -9.89 14.74 -2.75
N TRP A 590 -9.24 13.61 -2.50
CA TRP A 590 -9.58 12.70 -1.42
C TRP A 590 -9.45 13.34 -0.04
N GLN A 591 -10.34 13.00 0.89
CA GLN A 591 -10.34 13.51 2.26
C GLN A 591 -10.22 12.34 3.25
N PRO A 592 -9.12 12.23 4.04
CA PRO A 592 -8.93 11.11 4.96
C PRO A 592 -10.07 10.96 5.96
N VAL A 593 -10.50 12.09 6.53
CA VAL A 593 -11.63 12.15 7.46
C VAL A 593 -12.92 12.29 6.66
N THR A 594 -13.66 11.19 6.57
CA THR A 594 -14.85 11.09 5.72
C THR A 594 -16.02 11.93 6.24
N GLN A 595 -16.07 12.15 7.56
CA GLN A 595 -17.23 12.74 8.26
C GLN A 595 -18.53 11.95 8.02
N ALA A 596 -18.44 10.72 7.51
CA ALA A 596 -19.56 9.84 7.23
C ALA A 596 -19.34 8.49 7.92
N ARG A 597 -20.41 7.88 8.44
CA ARG A 597 -20.35 6.60 9.15
C ARG A 597 -21.53 5.72 8.77
N SER A 598 -21.34 4.41 8.76
CA SER A 598 -22.43 3.44 8.80
C SER A 598 -22.46 2.78 10.18
N LEU A 599 -23.65 2.42 10.65
CA LEU A 599 -23.82 1.57 11.84
C LEU A 599 -23.66 0.08 11.49
N GLN A 600 -23.66 -0.25 10.21
CA GLN A 600 -23.51 -1.61 9.73
C GLN A 600 -22.02 -1.95 9.64
N ARG A 601 -21.70 -3.20 9.97
CA ARG A 601 -20.35 -3.74 9.82
C ARG A 601 -20.04 -3.90 8.33
N ASN A 602 -18.75 -3.94 8.00
CA ASN A 602 -18.25 -4.25 6.66
C ASN A 602 -18.71 -3.27 5.55
N VAL A 603 -19.04 -2.03 5.91
CA VAL A 603 -19.27 -0.94 4.95
C VAL A 603 -18.05 -0.04 4.92
N ARG A 604 -17.45 0.15 3.74
CA ARG A 604 -16.34 1.09 3.52
C ARG A 604 -16.89 2.38 2.91
N ILE A 605 -16.40 3.52 3.41
CA ILE A 605 -16.83 4.84 2.96
C ILE A 605 -15.59 5.68 2.74
N GLU A 606 -15.50 6.33 1.59
CA GLU A 606 -14.45 7.32 1.28
C GLU A 606 -15.07 8.63 0.82
N ARG A 607 -14.40 9.74 1.12
CA ARG A 607 -14.88 11.10 0.82
C ARG A 607 -13.96 11.79 -0.18
N TYR A 608 -14.59 12.49 -1.11
CA TYR A 608 -13.92 13.38 -2.06
C TYR A 608 -14.58 14.75 -2.03
N GLY A 609 -13.77 15.80 -2.01
CA GLY A 609 -14.22 17.17 -1.87
C GLY A 609 -14.68 17.53 -0.46
N GLN A 610 -14.89 18.83 -0.26
CA GLN A 610 -15.22 19.41 1.05
C GLN A 610 -16.21 20.57 0.90
N ALA A 611 -17.09 20.73 1.88
CA ALA A 611 -18.00 21.87 1.93
C ALA A 611 -17.21 23.19 2.08
N PRO A 612 -17.64 24.30 1.45
CA PRO A 612 -18.90 24.48 0.71
C PRO A 612 -18.86 24.02 -0.77
N GLY A 613 -17.74 23.44 -1.25
CA GLY A 613 -17.65 22.84 -2.59
C GLY A 613 -18.34 21.47 -2.69
N PRO A 614 -18.40 20.85 -3.88
CA PRO A 614 -19.03 19.54 -4.07
C PRO A 614 -18.44 18.46 -3.15
N VAL A 615 -19.29 17.54 -2.71
CA VAL A 615 -18.89 16.39 -1.89
C VAL A 615 -19.43 15.11 -2.52
N LEU A 616 -18.56 14.13 -2.73
CA LEU A 616 -18.95 12.77 -3.09
C LEU A 616 -18.50 11.79 -2.00
N LEU A 617 -19.36 10.81 -1.73
CA LEU A 617 -19.02 9.64 -0.94
C LEU A 617 -19.01 8.42 -1.83
N VAL A 618 -17.96 7.62 -1.76
CA VAL A 618 -17.94 6.28 -2.32
C VAL A 618 -18.28 5.31 -1.21
N VAL A 619 -19.26 4.44 -1.42
CA VAL A 619 -19.75 3.48 -0.43
C VAL A 619 -19.64 2.08 -1.01
N VAL A 620 -18.85 1.22 -0.38
CA VAL A 620 -18.71 -0.19 -0.76
C VAL A 620 -19.32 -1.05 0.33
N ASN A 621 -20.23 -1.95 -0.04
CA ASN A 621 -20.78 -2.92 0.88
C ASN A 621 -19.98 -4.23 0.78
N LEU A 622 -19.43 -4.70 1.90
CA LEU A 622 -18.75 -6.00 2.01
C LEU A 622 -19.49 -6.93 3.00
N GLY A 623 -20.64 -6.48 3.49
CA GLY A 623 -21.49 -7.22 4.42
C GLY A 623 -22.71 -7.82 3.74
N GLU A 624 -23.48 -8.55 4.52
CA GLU A 624 -24.67 -9.30 4.10
C GLU A 624 -25.92 -8.42 3.90
N ARG A 625 -25.96 -7.25 4.54
CA ARG A 625 -27.13 -6.37 4.45
C ARG A 625 -27.21 -5.72 3.08
N ARG A 626 -28.34 -5.92 2.40
CA ARG A 626 -28.62 -5.41 1.06
C ARG A 626 -29.10 -3.96 0.98
N VAL A 627 -29.28 -3.32 2.14
CA VAL A 627 -29.57 -1.89 2.25
C VAL A 627 -28.58 -1.30 3.23
N VAL A 628 -27.75 -0.37 2.75
CA VAL A 628 -26.75 0.32 3.56
C VAL A 628 -27.27 1.70 3.97
N GLU A 629 -27.20 2.00 5.27
CA GLU A 629 -27.44 3.33 5.81
C GLU A 629 -26.12 4.05 6.12
N VAL A 630 -25.97 5.25 5.55
CA VAL A 630 -24.84 6.14 5.78
C VAL A 630 -25.33 7.44 6.43
N GLN A 631 -24.67 7.83 7.52
CA GLN A 631 -24.97 9.02 8.29
C GLN A 631 -23.87 10.07 8.09
N VAL A 632 -24.27 11.29 7.77
CA VAL A 632 -23.38 12.42 7.53
C VAL A 632 -23.88 13.65 8.30
N PRO A 633 -23.07 14.31 9.14
CA PRO A 633 -23.48 15.56 9.79
C PRO A 633 -23.80 16.63 8.76
N LEU A 634 -24.89 17.38 8.92
CA LEU A 634 -25.28 18.43 7.97
C LEU A 634 -24.22 19.54 7.84
N ALA A 635 -23.40 19.77 8.88
CA ALA A 635 -22.28 20.71 8.83
C ALA A 635 -21.16 20.26 7.86
N ALA A 636 -21.11 18.97 7.54
CA ALA A 636 -20.15 18.37 6.62
C ALA A 636 -20.63 18.40 5.15
N VAL A 637 -21.89 18.81 4.92
CA VAL A 637 -22.57 18.73 3.62
C VAL A 637 -22.82 20.14 3.08
N PRO A 638 -22.51 20.43 1.81
CA PRO A 638 -22.77 21.73 1.20
C PRO A 638 -24.25 22.12 1.27
N GLY A 639 -24.54 23.35 1.69
CA GLY A 639 -25.91 23.87 1.83
C GLY A 639 -26.72 23.29 3.00
N GLY A 640 -26.12 22.41 3.81
CA GLY A 640 -26.69 21.90 5.06
C GLY A 640 -28.14 21.43 4.92
N PRO A 641 -29.14 22.10 5.51
CA PRO A 641 -30.55 21.69 5.43
C PRO A 641 -31.11 21.57 4.02
N GLN A 642 -30.58 22.30 3.03
CA GLN A 642 -31.04 22.24 1.63
C GLN A 642 -30.39 21.12 0.82
N ALA A 643 -29.48 20.36 1.43
CA ALA A 643 -28.78 19.30 0.74
C ALA A 643 -29.70 18.13 0.37
N TRP A 644 -29.41 17.52 -0.78
CA TRP A 644 -29.96 16.24 -1.21
C TRP A 644 -28.84 15.33 -1.73
N CYS A 645 -29.22 14.10 -2.04
CA CYS A 645 -28.33 13.08 -2.58
C CYS A 645 -28.84 12.58 -3.95
N ARG A 646 -27.91 12.31 -4.86
CA ARG A 646 -28.11 11.49 -6.06
C ARG A 646 -26.91 10.56 -6.24
N ASP A 647 -27.08 9.51 -7.03
CA ASP A 647 -25.97 8.64 -7.44
C ASP A 647 -25.78 8.78 -8.96
N PRO A 648 -24.62 9.28 -9.46
CA PRO A 648 -24.36 9.38 -10.89
C PRO A 648 -24.19 8.04 -11.61
N LEU A 649 -24.01 6.93 -10.88
CA LEU A 649 -23.82 5.58 -11.41
C LEU A 649 -25.05 4.69 -11.30
N ALA A 650 -26.02 5.03 -10.44
CA ALA A 650 -27.18 4.20 -10.19
C ALA A 650 -28.35 4.48 -11.14
N GLU A 651 -29.03 3.43 -11.57
CA GLU A 651 -30.31 3.53 -12.29
C GLU A 651 -31.47 3.89 -11.36
N THR A 652 -31.39 3.50 -10.09
CA THR A 652 -32.37 3.84 -9.05
C THR A 652 -31.82 4.92 -8.12
N PRO A 653 -32.61 5.97 -7.80
CA PRO A 653 -32.12 7.05 -6.97
C PRO A 653 -31.95 6.61 -5.51
N PRO A 654 -30.88 7.06 -4.80
CA PRO A 654 -30.73 6.79 -3.38
C PRO A 654 -31.84 7.49 -2.59
N ARG A 655 -32.28 6.87 -1.49
CA ARG A 655 -33.18 7.53 -0.54
C ARG A 655 -32.36 8.34 0.45
N TRP A 656 -32.82 9.54 0.77
CA TRP A 656 -32.22 10.36 1.82
C TRP A 656 -33.28 11.01 2.69
N ARG A 657 -32.94 11.23 3.96
CA ARG A 657 -33.79 11.91 4.93
C ARG A 657 -32.95 12.70 5.92
N ARG A 658 -33.53 13.74 6.50
CA ARG A 658 -32.93 14.50 7.60
C ARG A 658 -33.41 13.91 8.92
N GLN A 659 -32.47 13.70 9.84
CA GLN A 659 -32.75 13.30 11.23
C GLN A 659 -31.95 14.21 12.15
N GLY A 660 -32.61 15.25 12.66
CA GLY A 660 -31.95 16.29 13.46
C GLY A 660 -30.84 16.99 12.66
N ARG A 661 -29.59 16.91 13.14
CA ARG A 661 -28.39 17.52 12.51
C ARG A 661 -27.66 16.57 11.54
N THR A 662 -28.29 15.47 11.15
CA THR A 662 -27.68 14.41 10.34
C THR A 662 -28.50 14.19 9.07
N LEU A 663 -27.81 14.05 7.94
CA LEU A 663 -28.35 13.50 6.69
C LEU A 663 -28.14 11.98 6.71
N VAL A 664 -29.23 11.23 6.59
CA VAL A 664 -29.21 9.77 6.51
C VAL A 664 -29.51 9.36 5.08
N LEU A 665 -28.60 8.61 4.49
CA LEU A 665 -28.66 8.07 3.13
C LEU A 665 -28.95 6.57 3.24
N SER A 666 -29.87 6.06 2.44
CA SER A 666 -30.20 4.63 2.35
C SER A 666 -30.05 4.19 0.90
N VAL A 667 -29.18 3.21 0.66
CA VAL A 667 -28.81 2.74 -0.68
C VAL A 667 -28.93 1.23 -0.74
N ALA A 668 -29.53 0.71 -1.80
CA ALA A 668 -29.55 -0.71 -2.10
C ALA A 668 -28.17 -1.13 -2.63
N LEU A 669 -27.46 -1.99 -1.90
CA LEU A 669 -26.15 -2.50 -2.27
C LEU A 669 -26.04 -3.94 -1.81
N ALA A 670 -25.94 -4.89 -2.73
CA ALA A 670 -25.53 -6.26 -2.44
C ALA A 670 -24.05 -6.30 -1.99
N SER A 671 -23.62 -7.45 -1.48
CA SER A 671 -22.21 -7.66 -1.09
C SER A 671 -21.31 -7.51 -2.32
N GLY A 672 -20.25 -6.72 -2.20
CA GLY A 672 -19.29 -6.38 -3.26
C GLY A 672 -19.67 -5.17 -4.11
N GLU A 673 -20.90 -4.66 -3.99
CA GLU A 673 -21.37 -3.53 -4.78
C GLU A 673 -20.90 -2.19 -4.22
N THR A 674 -20.84 -1.20 -5.13
CA THR A 674 -20.34 0.15 -4.85
C THR A 674 -21.34 1.19 -5.33
N ALA A 675 -21.61 2.20 -4.49
CA ALA A 675 -22.36 3.41 -4.83
C ALA A 675 -21.48 4.65 -4.83
N LEU A 676 -21.86 5.64 -5.65
CA LEU A 676 -21.22 6.95 -5.70
C LEU A 676 -22.24 8.05 -5.34
N LEU A 677 -22.21 8.54 -4.11
CA LEU A 677 -23.23 9.44 -3.59
C LEU A 677 -22.78 10.89 -3.67
N ALA A 678 -23.39 11.67 -4.58
CA ALA A 678 -23.18 13.10 -4.70
C ALA A 678 -24.08 13.89 -3.74
N LEU A 679 -23.46 14.62 -2.79
CA LEU A 679 -24.14 15.33 -1.71
C LEU A 679 -24.00 16.85 -1.86
N GLY A 680 -25.11 17.56 -1.65
CA GLY A 680 -25.10 19.01 -1.54
C GLY A 680 -26.39 19.67 -1.98
N ASP A 681 -26.43 21.00 -1.86
CA ASP A 681 -27.49 21.85 -2.40
C ASP A 681 -27.39 22.04 -3.92
N ALA A 682 -28.30 22.86 -4.47
CA ALA A 682 -28.32 23.18 -5.90
C ALA A 682 -26.98 23.69 -6.43
N LYS A 683 -26.27 24.52 -5.65
CA LYS A 683 -25.01 25.12 -6.08
C LYS A 683 -23.91 24.07 -6.18
N ALA A 684 -23.80 23.20 -5.18
CA ALA A 684 -22.83 22.09 -5.20
C ALA A 684 -23.12 21.10 -6.34
N GLN A 685 -24.39 20.79 -6.59
CA GLN A 685 -24.81 19.90 -7.69
C GLN A 685 -24.50 20.51 -9.06
N ALA A 686 -24.75 21.81 -9.25
CA ALA A 686 -24.39 22.53 -10.47
C ALA A 686 -22.87 22.51 -10.72
N ALA A 687 -22.07 22.72 -9.67
CA ALA A 687 -20.62 22.66 -9.79
C ALA A 687 -20.14 21.25 -10.18
N LEU A 688 -20.76 20.20 -9.63
CA LEU A 688 -20.46 18.82 -10.00
C LEU A 688 -20.81 18.52 -11.48
N ASP A 689 -21.99 18.94 -11.95
CA ASP A 689 -22.36 18.75 -13.36
C ASP A 689 -21.41 19.49 -14.30
N ARG A 690 -20.89 20.66 -13.93
CA ARG A 690 -19.86 21.35 -14.73
C ARG A 690 -18.54 20.58 -14.80
N LEU A 691 -18.16 19.85 -13.75
CA LEU A 691 -16.97 18.99 -13.76
C LEU A 691 -17.16 17.82 -14.73
N PHE A 692 -18.33 17.16 -14.72
CA PHE A 692 -18.65 16.10 -15.68
C PHE A 692 -18.72 16.62 -17.12
N ALA A 693 -19.30 17.79 -17.34
CA ALA A 693 -19.32 18.41 -18.67
C ALA A 693 -17.91 18.71 -19.19
N ALA A 694 -17.03 19.26 -18.35
CA ALA A 694 -15.64 19.52 -18.70
C ALA A 694 -14.91 18.24 -19.08
N ASP A 695 -15.08 17.18 -18.29
CA ASP A 695 -14.50 15.86 -18.56
C ASP A 695 -14.97 15.27 -19.90
N ARG A 696 -16.26 15.38 -20.24
CA ARG A 696 -16.80 14.97 -21.56
C ARG A 696 -16.24 15.77 -22.72
N MET A 697 -16.02 17.07 -22.54
CA MET A 697 -15.38 17.91 -23.56
C MET A 697 -13.90 17.56 -23.76
N ASP A 698 -13.20 17.14 -22.70
CA ASP A 698 -11.82 16.67 -22.80
C ASP A 698 -11.73 15.36 -23.59
N ASP A 699 -12.63 14.39 -23.33
CA ASP A 699 -12.73 13.15 -24.11
C ASP A 699 -13.10 13.42 -25.58
N LEU A 700 -14.00 14.39 -25.84
CA LEU A 700 -14.37 14.78 -27.20
C LEU A 700 -13.15 15.27 -27.99
N LYS A 701 -12.30 16.10 -27.36
CA LYS A 701 -11.04 16.56 -27.97
C LYS A 701 -10.08 15.41 -28.22
N LEU A 702 -10.00 14.42 -27.32
CA LEU A 702 -9.20 13.21 -27.53
C LEU A 702 -9.71 12.41 -28.74
N CYS A 703 -11.03 12.25 -28.92
CA CYS A 703 -11.57 11.62 -30.12
C CYS A 703 -11.16 12.36 -31.41
N PHE A 704 -11.14 13.69 -31.41
CA PHE A 704 -10.69 14.47 -32.56
C PHE A 704 -9.20 14.27 -32.86
N ARG A 705 -8.35 14.18 -31.82
CA ARG A 705 -6.94 13.82 -31.99
C ARG A 705 -6.80 12.40 -32.54
N GLU A 706 -7.53 11.43 -32.01
CA GLU A 706 -7.53 10.06 -32.52
C GLU A 706 -7.97 9.98 -33.99
N HIS A 707 -9.00 10.73 -34.38
CA HIS A 707 -9.42 10.82 -35.78
C HIS A 707 -8.29 11.31 -36.67
N ALA A 708 -7.60 12.38 -36.26
CA ALA A 708 -6.47 12.91 -37.02
C ALA A 708 -5.33 11.89 -37.17
N VAL A 709 -5.05 11.10 -36.14
CA VAL A 709 -4.02 10.04 -36.19
C VAL A 709 -4.45 8.91 -37.12
N ARG A 710 -5.70 8.42 -37.00
CA ARG A 710 -6.20 7.28 -37.80
C ARG A 710 -6.43 7.62 -39.27
N GLN A 711 -6.91 8.83 -39.57
CA GLN A 711 -7.25 9.27 -40.93
C GLN A 711 -6.11 10.05 -41.61
N GLY A 712 -5.05 10.38 -40.89
CA GLY A 712 -3.95 11.20 -41.38
C GLY A 712 -4.29 12.68 -41.62
N THR A 713 -5.52 13.11 -41.34
CA THR A 713 -5.99 14.50 -41.50
C THR A 713 -6.96 14.88 -40.38
N PRO A 714 -6.93 16.14 -39.88
CA PRO A 714 -7.88 16.58 -38.85
C PRO A 714 -9.33 16.58 -39.35
N HIS A 715 -10.27 16.26 -38.46
CA HIS A 715 -11.70 16.36 -38.79
C HIS A 715 -12.08 17.83 -39.06
N PRO A 716 -12.95 18.12 -40.06
CA PRO A 716 -13.34 19.51 -40.39
C PRO A 716 -13.93 20.33 -39.24
N LEU A 717 -14.51 19.66 -38.24
CA LEU A 717 -15.14 20.29 -37.08
C LEU A 717 -14.22 20.46 -35.86
N VAL A 718 -12.94 20.08 -35.93
CA VAL A 718 -12.03 20.13 -34.76
C VAL A 718 -11.92 21.54 -34.17
N ALA A 719 -11.83 22.57 -35.01
CA ALA A 719 -11.76 23.97 -34.57
C ALA A 719 -12.99 24.41 -33.77
N GLN A 720 -14.17 23.84 -34.08
CA GLN A 720 -15.40 24.13 -33.33
C GLN A 720 -15.35 23.51 -31.92
N ALA A 721 -14.82 22.30 -31.80
CA ALA A 721 -14.62 21.62 -30.51
C ALA A 721 -13.56 22.31 -29.64
N GLU A 722 -12.49 22.82 -30.25
CA GLU A 722 -11.45 23.59 -29.56
C GLU A 722 -11.95 24.97 -29.09
N ALA A 723 -12.86 25.59 -29.84
CA ALA A 723 -13.43 26.91 -29.54
C ALA A 723 -14.63 26.88 -28.55
N LEU A 724 -14.90 25.75 -27.87
CA LEU A 724 -15.99 25.65 -26.91
C LEU A 724 -15.72 26.54 -25.67
N PRO A 725 -16.61 27.48 -25.32
CA PRO A 725 -16.38 28.38 -24.21
C PRO A 725 -16.55 27.67 -22.86
N ALA A 726 -15.55 27.75 -21.98
CA ALA A 726 -15.59 27.09 -20.67
C ALA A 726 -16.48 27.81 -19.63
N LYS A 727 -16.75 29.10 -19.81
CA LYS A 727 -17.39 29.98 -18.80
C LYS A 727 -18.80 30.46 -19.15
N ALA A 728 -19.38 30.02 -20.28
CA ALA A 728 -20.68 30.49 -20.76
C ALA A 728 -21.65 29.31 -21.04
N PRO A 729 -22.19 28.63 -20.01
CA PRO A 729 -22.88 27.35 -20.18
C PRO A 729 -24.01 27.34 -21.22
N ALA A 730 -24.82 28.39 -21.30
CA ALA A 730 -25.91 28.47 -22.27
C ALA A 730 -25.41 28.52 -23.72
N GLU A 731 -24.34 29.28 -23.98
CA GLU A 731 -23.70 29.34 -25.30
C GLU A 731 -23.00 28.02 -25.63
N THR A 732 -22.29 27.45 -24.66
CA THR A 732 -21.60 26.16 -24.82
C THR A 732 -22.59 25.04 -25.16
N ILE A 733 -23.76 25.00 -24.52
CA ILE A 733 -24.83 24.02 -24.82
C ILE A 733 -25.26 24.13 -26.28
N THR A 734 -25.52 25.35 -26.77
CA THR A 734 -25.92 25.58 -28.17
C THR A 734 -24.84 25.11 -29.14
N ARG A 735 -23.56 25.44 -28.87
CA ARG A 735 -22.43 25.02 -29.71
C ARG A 735 -22.21 23.51 -29.69
N LEU A 736 -22.34 22.87 -28.53
CA LEU A 736 -22.22 21.41 -28.40
C LEU A 736 -23.30 20.67 -29.19
N ARG A 737 -24.55 21.14 -29.14
CA ARG A 737 -25.65 20.56 -29.95
C ARG A 737 -25.42 20.75 -31.44
N ALA A 738 -25.03 21.96 -31.86
CA ALA A 738 -24.70 22.20 -33.26
C ALA A 738 -23.53 21.33 -33.75
N LEU A 739 -22.51 21.12 -32.89
CA LEU A 739 -21.41 20.21 -33.18
C LEU A 739 -21.89 18.75 -33.30
N ALA A 740 -22.74 18.30 -32.37
CA ALA A 740 -23.34 16.97 -32.40
C ALA A 740 -24.16 16.76 -33.68
N ASP A 741 -24.96 17.73 -34.10
CA ASP A 741 -25.75 17.69 -35.34
C ASP A 741 -24.86 17.66 -36.59
N GLY A 742 -23.75 18.41 -36.58
CA GLY A 742 -22.82 18.51 -37.71
C GLY A 742 -21.90 17.30 -37.90
N LEU A 743 -21.69 16.47 -36.87
CA LEU A 743 -21.00 15.20 -37.01
C LEU A 743 -21.87 14.25 -37.83
N SER A 744 -21.39 13.75 -38.97
CA SER A 744 -22.15 12.84 -39.85
C SER A 744 -21.31 11.60 -40.16
N GLY A 745 -21.83 10.41 -39.88
CA GLY A 745 -21.11 9.14 -40.05
C GLY A 745 -21.52 8.10 -39.02
N GLU A 746 -21.38 6.82 -39.41
CA GLU A 746 -21.73 5.66 -38.58
C GLU A 746 -20.51 4.93 -38.03
N ASP A 747 -19.30 5.45 -38.25
CA ASP A 747 -18.11 4.85 -37.66
C ASP A 747 -18.11 5.05 -36.13
N PRO A 748 -17.55 4.10 -35.35
CA PRO A 748 -17.60 4.15 -33.89
C PRO A 748 -17.02 5.43 -33.28
N LEU A 749 -16.03 6.06 -33.92
CA LEU A 749 -15.37 7.25 -33.42
C LEU A 749 -16.27 8.48 -33.58
N THR A 750 -16.88 8.67 -34.75
CA THR A 750 -17.85 9.76 -35.00
C THR A 750 -19.10 9.61 -34.13
N GLN A 751 -19.62 8.39 -33.98
CA GLN A 751 -20.74 8.13 -33.06
C GLN A 751 -20.40 8.53 -31.63
N ARG A 752 -19.18 8.20 -31.17
CA ARG A 752 -18.72 8.59 -29.84
C ARG A 752 -18.58 10.10 -29.67
N MET A 753 -18.04 10.81 -30.67
CA MET A 753 -17.94 12.27 -30.63
C MET A 753 -19.31 12.92 -30.43
N ARG A 754 -20.34 12.44 -31.14
CA ARG A 754 -21.72 12.93 -30.99
C ARG A 754 -22.24 12.70 -29.57
N GLU A 755 -22.09 11.46 -29.08
CA GLU A 755 -22.51 11.09 -27.73
C GLU A 755 -21.83 11.94 -26.65
N LEU A 756 -20.51 12.17 -26.76
CA LEU A 756 -19.76 12.99 -25.80
C LEU A 756 -20.21 14.46 -25.82
N ALA A 757 -20.47 15.02 -27.01
CA ALA A 757 -21.00 16.37 -27.15
C ALA A 757 -22.39 16.51 -26.51
N ASP A 758 -23.27 15.54 -26.73
CA ASP A 758 -24.60 15.48 -26.11
C ASP A 758 -24.54 15.33 -24.60
N LEU A 759 -23.71 14.42 -24.09
CA LEU A 759 -23.50 14.23 -22.65
C LEU A 759 -22.97 15.51 -21.98
N ALA A 760 -22.00 16.19 -22.61
CA ALA A 760 -21.50 17.47 -22.11
C ALA A 760 -22.61 18.53 -22.05
N ALA A 761 -23.44 18.63 -23.09
CA ALA A 761 -24.56 19.56 -23.15
C ALA A 761 -25.63 19.24 -22.10
N GLN A 762 -25.94 17.95 -21.88
CA GLN A 762 -26.89 17.49 -20.86
C GLN A 762 -26.43 17.88 -19.45
N HIS A 763 -25.15 17.64 -19.11
CA HIS A 763 -24.58 18.05 -17.83
C HIS A 763 -24.61 19.58 -17.64
N LEU A 764 -24.22 20.36 -18.65
CA LEU A 764 -24.30 21.82 -18.55
C LEU A 764 -25.75 22.30 -18.36
N ALA A 765 -26.72 21.70 -19.06
CA ALA A 765 -28.13 22.03 -18.90
C ALA A 765 -28.63 21.70 -17.49
N ALA A 766 -28.25 20.53 -16.94
CA ALA A 766 -28.53 20.16 -15.55
C ALA A 766 -27.93 21.16 -14.55
N SER A 767 -26.73 21.69 -14.83
CA SER A 767 -26.06 22.68 -13.99
C SER A 767 -26.78 24.03 -13.91
N LEU A 768 -27.60 24.38 -14.91
CA LEU A 768 -28.37 25.63 -14.94
C LEU A 768 -29.63 25.55 -14.08
N ARG A 769 -30.22 24.36 -13.96
CA ARG A 769 -31.44 24.12 -13.16
C ARG A 769 -31.35 22.80 -12.39
N PRO A 770 -30.47 22.70 -11.37
CA PRO A 770 -30.36 21.50 -10.57
C PRO A 770 -31.66 21.23 -9.82
N ARG A 771 -32.18 20.01 -9.92
CA ARG A 771 -33.39 19.58 -9.21
C ARG A 771 -33.10 18.31 -8.42
N PRO A 772 -33.62 18.17 -7.18
CA PRO A 772 -33.50 16.93 -6.45
C PRO A 772 -34.25 15.81 -7.20
N PRO A 773 -33.68 14.60 -7.29
CA PRO A 773 -34.43 13.45 -7.82
C PRO A 773 -35.65 13.20 -6.93
N ARG A 774 -36.75 12.70 -7.52
CA ARG A 774 -37.91 12.26 -6.74
C ARG A 774 -37.47 11.06 -5.90
N PRO A 775 -37.66 11.07 -4.56
CA PRO A 775 -37.33 9.92 -3.74
C PRO A 775 -38.22 8.73 -4.13
N GLY A 776 -37.61 7.64 -4.59
CA GLY A 776 -38.29 6.36 -4.79
C GLY A 776 -38.13 5.44 -3.56
N PRO A 777 -38.89 4.34 -3.46
CA PRO A 777 -38.59 3.28 -2.50
C PRO A 777 -37.20 2.68 -2.81
N VAL A 778 -36.45 2.31 -1.77
CA VAL A 778 -35.21 1.55 -1.95
C VAL A 778 -35.62 0.13 -2.32
N VAL A 779 -35.47 -0.25 -3.59
CA VAL A 779 -35.73 -1.60 -4.06
C VAL A 779 -34.59 -2.48 -3.57
N VAL A 780 -34.89 -3.43 -2.70
CA VAL A 780 -33.91 -4.40 -2.21
C VAL A 780 -33.56 -5.31 -3.39
N PRO A 781 -32.26 -5.50 -3.74
CA PRO A 781 -31.88 -6.44 -4.79
C PRO A 781 -32.41 -7.84 -4.49
N ASP A 782 -33.10 -8.46 -5.46
CA ASP A 782 -33.81 -9.73 -5.26
C ASP A 782 -32.84 -10.91 -5.01
N ASP A 783 -31.67 -10.92 -5.65
CA ASP A 783 -30.66 -11.98 -5.56
C ASP A 783 -29.42 -11.55 -4.74
N ALA A 784 -29.11 -12.27 -3.67
CA ALA A 784 -27.80 -12.18 -3.04
C ALA A 784 -26.84 -13.12 -3.80
N PRO A 785 -25.65 -12.67 -4.23
CA PRO A 785 -24.69 -13.55 -4.90
C PRO A 785 -24.27 -14.73 -4.00
N TYR A 786 -24.32 -14.53 -2.67
CA TYR A 786 -24.10 -15.58 -1.67
C TYR A 786 -25.15 -15.47 -0.54
N PRO A 787 -26.09 -16.43 -0.38
CA PRO A 787 -27.04 -16.44 0.74
C PRO A 787 -26.35 -16.82 2.06
N LEU A 788 -26.96 -16.52 3.22
CA LEU A 788 -26.47 -17.07 4.50
C LEU A 788 -26.68 -18.59 4.55
N LEU A 789 -25.70 -19.33 5.04
CA LEU A 789 -25.87 -20.75 5.34
C LEU A 789 -26.87 -20.91 6.50
N PRO A 790 -27.86 -21.80 6.37
CA PRO A 790 -28.77 -22.11 7.47
C PRO A 790 -28.00 -22.85 8.56
N LEU A 791 -27.85 -22.24 9.74
CA LEU A 791 -27.15 -22.87 10.88
C LEU A 791 -28.15 -23.46 11.88
N PRO A 792 -27.93 -24.70 12.39
CA PRO A 792 -26.76 -25.53 12.14
C PRO A 792 -26.77 -26.17 10.74
N TRP A 793 -25.58 -26.29 10.16
CA TRP A 793 -25.36 -26.96 8.88
C TRP A 793 -24.36 -28.10 9.08
N THR A 794 -24.62 -29.23 8.43
CA THR A 794 -23.76 -30.42 8.45
C THR A 794 -23.64 -30.97 7.03
N GLU A 795 -22.44 -31.39 6.66
CA GLU A 795 -22.13 -32.17 5.46
C GLU A 795 -21.40 -33.44 5.91
N GLU A 796 -22.00 -34.63 5.67
CA GLU A 796 -21.43 -35.94 6.01
C GLU A 796 -20.92 -36.70 4.77
N PHE A 797 -20.99 -36.09 3.57
CA PHE A 797 -20.52 -36.66 2.30
C PHE A 797 -21.01 -38.10 2.03
N ASP A 798 -22.27 -38.41 2.36
CA ASP A 798 -22.90 -39.73 2.27
C ASP A 798 -23.38 -40.12 0.85
N GLY A 799 -23.39 -39.15 -0.07
CA GLY A 799 -23.77 -39.32 -1.48
C GLY A 799 -22.63 -39.75 -2.41
N THR A 800 -22.81 -39.53 -3.71
CA THR A 800 -21.80 -39.80 -4.76
C THR A 800 -21.07 -38.54 -5.24
N ALA A 801 -21.48 -37.38 -4.74
CA ALA A 801 -20.90 -36.07 -5.05
C ALA A 801 -21.13 -35.10 -3.89
N PRO A 802 -20.35 -34.00 -3.79
CA PRO A 802 -20.60 -32.95 -2.80
C PRO A 802 -22.01 -32.37 -2.96
N SER A 803 -22.64 -31.95 -1.86
CA SER A 803 -23.97 -31.33 -1.94
C SER A 803 -23.97 -30.07 -2.83
N PRO A 804 -25.13 -29.67 -3.39
CA PRO A 804 -25.23 -28.47 -4.24
C PRO A 804 -24.85 -27.16 -3.53
N LEU A 805 -24.67 -27.18 -2.20
CA LEU A 805 -24.13 -26.07 -1.43
C LEU A 805 -22.64 -25.86 -1.66
N TRP A 806 -21.94 -26.80 -2.30
CA TRP A 806 -20.54 -26.68 -2.66
C TRP A 806 -20.35 -26.29 -4.13
N GLU A 807 -19.28 -25.56 -4.38
CA GLU A 807 -18.70 -25.26 -5.69
C GLU A 807 -17.36 -25.99 -5.78
N VAL A 808 -17.14 -26.75 -6.85
CA VAL A 808 -15.97 -27.61 -7.03
C VAL A 808 -14.93 -26.90 -7.90
N ASN A 809 -13.71 -26.77 -7.39
CA ASN A 809 -12.56 -26.17 -8.07
C ASN A 809 -11.45 -27.21 -8.20
N ALA A 810 -11.50 -28.04 -9.24
CA ALA A 810 -10.59 -29.18 -9.38
C ALA A 810 -9.43 -28.98 -10.36
N GLY A 811 -9.55 -28.10 -11.37
CA GLY A 811 -8.53 -27.99 -12.42
C GLY A 811 -8.22 -29.35 -13.05
N GLN A 812 -6.94 -29.76 -13.06
CA GLN A 812 -6.51 -31.11 -13.47
C GLN A 812 -6.50 -32.15 -12.33
N GLY A 813 -6.71 -31.72 -11.09
CA GLY A 813 -6.85 -32.63 -9.96
C GLY A 813 -8.25 -33.23 -9.86
N ARG A 814 -8.49 -34.02 -8.81
CA ARG A 814 -9.70 -34.83 -8.66
C ARG A 814 -10.41 -34.53 -7.34
N VAL A 815 -11.73 -34.36 -7.42
CA VAL A 815 -12.63 -34.31 -6.26
C VAL A 815 -13.61 -35.47 -6.41
N GLU A 816 -13.61 -36.38 -5.46
CA GLU A 816 -14.48 -37.56 -5.45
C GLU A 816 -15.12 -37.71 -4.07
N VAL A 817 -16.38 -38.14 -4.02
CA VAL A 817 -17.00 -38.60 -2.79
C VAL A 817 -17.06 -40.11 -2.81
N ALA A 818 -16.39 -40.75 -1.84
CA ALA A 818 -16.30 -42.20 -1.70
C ALA A 818 -16.26 -42.58 -0.22
N ASP A 819 -16.92 -43.69 0.14
CA ASP A 819 -16.94 -44.25 1.49
C ASP A 819 -17.35 -43.24 2.60
N GLY A 820 -18.27 -42.33 2.29
CA GLY A 820 -18.73 -41.30 3.24
C GLY A 820 -17.73 -40.17 3.47
N LYS A 821 -16.81 -39.93 2.52
CA LYS A 821 -15.78 -38.89 2.62
C LYS A 821 -15.64 -38.17 1.28
N VAL A 822 -15.27 -36.90 1.32
CA VAL A 822 -14.72 -36.23 0.14
C VAL A 822 -13.21 -36.39 0.10
N CYS A 823 -12.71 -36.90 -1.02
CA CYS A 823 -11.30 -37.05 -1.34
C CYS A 823 -10.88 -35.97 -2.34
N LEU A 824 -9.90 -35.15 -1.95
CA LEU A 824 -9.26 -34.14 -2.77
C LEU A 824 -7.88 -34.66 -3.17
N GLU A 825 -7.64 -34.88 -4.46
CA GLU A 825 -6.39 -35.43 -4.99
C GLU A 825 -5.71 -34.45 -5.95
N LEU A 826 -4.45 -34.09 -5.67
CA LEU A 826 -3.61 -33.32 -6.60
C LEU A 826 -3.11 -34.21 -7.73
N LYS A 827 -3.46 -33.86 -8.97
CA LYS A 827 -2.94 -34.50 -10.19
C LYS A 827 -2.59 -33.44 -11.21
N GLU A 828 -1.29 -33.21 -11.42
CA GLU A 828 -0.77 -32.20 -12.36
C GLU A 828 -1.32 -30.78 -12.09
N SER A 829 -1.82 -30.54 -10.88
CA SER A 829 -2.44 -29.30 -10.44
C SER A 829 -1.69 -28.73 -9.24
N THR A 830 -1.71 -27.40 -9.11
CA THR A 830 -1.21 -26.68 -7.94
C THR A 830 -2.27 -26.50 -6.85
N GLY A 831 -3.52 -26.87 -7.13
CA GLY A 831 -4.61 -26.79 -6.16
C GLY A 831 -5.90 -27.53 -6.57
N VAL A 832 -6.60 -28.07 -5.58
CA VAL A 832 -7.92 -28.70 -5.69
C VAL A 832 -8.74 -28.33 -4.46
N GLY A 833 -10.03 -28.03 -4.62
CA GLY A 833 -10.88 -27.78 -3.46
C GLY A 833 -12.37 -27.61 -3.73
N LEU A 834 -13.07 -27.34 -2.65
CA LEU A 834 -14.49 -27.03 -2.56
C LEU A 834 -14.66 -25.67 -1.88
N VAL A 835 -15.67 -24.90 -2.29
CA VAL A 835 -16.07 -23.67 -1.61
C VAL A 835 -17.58 -23.64 -1.45
N THR A 836 -18.07 -23.35 -0.25
CA THR A 836 -19.51 -23.21 0.02
C THR A 836 -20.11 -22.05 -0.80
N ARG A 837 -21.33 -22.21 -1.34
CA ARG A 837 -22.07 -21.15 -2.03
C ARG A 837 -22.72 -20.15 -1.07
N GLY A 838 -22.83 -20.49 0.21
CA GLY A 838 -23.38 -19.62 1.24
C GLY A 838 -22.34 -19.05 2.21
N LEU A 839 -22.74 -18.05 2.99
CA LEU A 839 -21.91 -17.36 3.97
C LEU A 839 -22.18 -17.84 5.40
N ILE A 840 -21.12 -18.03 6.17
CA ILE A 840 -21.14 -18.22 7.61
C ILE A 840 -21.02 -16.85 8.27
N ASP A 841 -22.06 -16.41 8.98
CA ASP A 841 -22.02 -15.19 9.81
C ASP A 841 -21.59 -15.54 11.24
N PHE A 842 -20.36 -15.15 11.57
CA PHE A 842 -19.76 -15.27 12.90
C PHE A 842 -19.70 -13.93 13.63
N GLY A 843 -20.21 -12.85 13.02
CA GLY A 843 -20.26 -11.52 13.60
C GLY A 843 -21.53 -11.23 14.39
N ALA A 844 -22.67 -11.72 13.91
CA ALA A 844 -23.95 -11.57 14.61
C ALA A 844 -24.05 -12.49 15.83
N ARG A 845 -23.45 -13.68 15.74
CA ARG A 845 -23.34 -14.66 16.81
C ARG A 845 -22.07 -15.51 16.65
N PRO A 846 -21.42 -15.90 17.74
CA PRO A 846 -20.31 -16.84 17.68
C PRO A 846 -20.70 -18.16 17.03
N VAL A 847 -19.75 -18.80 16.36
CA VAL A 847 -19.92 -20.10 15.72
C VAL A 847 -18.83 -21.07 16.16
N VAL A 848 -19.12 -22.36 16.08
CA VAL A 848 -18.11 -23.42 16.10
C VAL A 848 -18.17 -24.14 14.76
N LEU A 849 -17.03 -24.19 14.10
CA LEU A 849 -16.81 -25.06 12.95
C LEU A 849 -16.13 -26.33 13.44
N GLU A 850 -16.68 -27.46 13.06
CA GLU A 850 -16.10 -28.77 13.32
C GLU A 850 -15.82 -29.48 12.00
N ALA A 851 -14.67 -30.14 11.91
CA ALA A 851 -14.33 -30.96 10.75
C ALA A 851 -13.67 -32.25 11.21
N ARG A 852 -14.04 -33.37 10.59
CA ARG A 852 -13.31 -34.63 10.71
C ARG A 852 -12.56 -34.86 9.42
N PHE A 853 -11.25 -35.08 9.51
CA PHE A 853 -10.40 -35.23 8.34
C PHE A 853 -9.25 -36.21 8.59
N THR A 854 -8.72 -36.77 7.51
CA THR A 854 -7.51 -37.60 7.49
C THR A 854 -6.55 -37.05 6.43
N HIS A 855 -5.32 -36.75 6.85
CA HIS A 855 -4.24 -36.37 5.95
C HIS A 855 -3.34 -37.58 5.69
N HIS A 856 -3.14 -37.91 4.43
CA HIS A 856 -2.15 -38.91 4.02
C HIS A 856 -0.78 -38.24 3.84
N GLY A 857 0.14 -38.52 4.77
CA GLY A 857 1.48 -37.95 4.75
C GLY A 857 2.25 -38.33 3.49
N THR A 858 2.96 -37.37 2.91
CA THR A 858 3.78 -37.55 1.70
C THR A 858 5.27 -37.41 2.08
N PRO A 859 6.18 -38.14 1.42
CA PRO A 859 7.62 -38.03 1.67
C PRO A 859 8.28 -36.82 0.96
N HIS A 860 7.52 -35.89 0.35
CA HIS A 860 8.07 -34.84 -0.50
C HIS A 860 8.26 -33.48 0.21
N GLU A 861 9.44 -32.88 0.04
CA GLU A 861 9.95 -31.67 0.73
C GLU A 861 9.31 -30.32 0.30
N TRP A 862 8.19 -30.31 -0.43
CA TRP A 862 7.62 -29.07 -1.01
C TRP A 862 6.10 -28.90 -0.81
N TYR A 863 5.53 -29.63 0.16
CA TYR A 863 4.08 -29.73 0.41
C TYR A 863 3.52 -28.67 1.40
N VAL A 864 2.36 -28.07 1.09
CA VAL A 864 1.57 -27.20 2.01
C VAL A 864 0.06 -27.43 1.81
N GLY A 865 -0.55 -28.23 2.68
CA GLY A 865 -2.00 -28.49 2.67
C GLY A 865 -2.80 -27.37 3.33
N THR A 866 -3.88 -26.90 2.69
CA THR A 866 -4.74 -25.83 3.22
C THR A 866 -6.18 -26.31 3.46
N PHE A 867 -6.44 -27.03 4.56
CA PHE A 867 -7.65 -27.88 4.64
C PHE A 867 -8.91 -27.11 4.98
N LEU A 868 -8.77 -26.01 5.73
CA LEU A 868 -9.92 -25.25 6.17
C LEU A 868 -9.65 -23.76 6.07
N ASN A 869 -10.35 -23.12 5.15
CA ASN A 869 -10.25 -21.69 4.90
C ASN A 869 -11.60 -21.03 5.12
N LEU A 870 -11.63 -19.99 5.93
CA LEU A 870 -12.70 -19.02 5.90
C LEU A 870 -12.25 -17.84 5.07
N ILE A 871 -12.95 -17.60 3.97
CA ILE A 871 -12.65 -16.53 3.01
C ILE A 871 -13.81 -15.54 2.93
N PRO A 872 -13.56 -14.25 2.68
CA PRO A 872 -14.63 -13.27 2.51
C PRO A 872 -15.47 -13.56 1.25
N PRO A 873 -16.73 -13.06 1.18
CA PRO A 873 -17.59 -13.19 0.00
C PRO A 873 -16.98 -12.58 -1.27
N VAL A 874 -16.12 -11.58 -1.09
CA VAL A 874 -15.42 -10.87 -2.16
C VAL A 874 -13.94 -11.01 -1.86
N ALA A 875 -13.09 -11.25 -2.87
CA ALA A 875 -11.66 -11.39 -2.68
C ALA A 875 -11.07 -10.10 -2.05
N MET A 876 -10.80 -10.13 -0.75
CA MET A 876 -10.23 -8.99 0.01
C MET A 876 -8.77 -9.22 0.40
N GLY A 877 -8.14 -10.31 -0.06
CA GLY A 877 -6.80 -10.74 0.37
C GLY A 877 -6.74 -11.29 1.80
N ASP A 878 -7.83 -11.17 2.57
CA ASP A 878 -7.93 -11.67 3.94
C ASP A 878 -8.47 -13.10 3.97
N TYR A 879 -7.94 -13.92 4.88
CA TYR A 879 -8.45 -15.27 5.13
C TYR A 879 -8.11 -15.75 6.54
N LEU A 880 -8.89 -16.68 7.08
CA LEU A 880 -8.51 -17.48 8.23
C LEU A 880 -8.27 -18.90 7.76
N SER A 881 -7.05 -19.40 7.92
CA SER A 881 -6.66 -20.70 7.36
C SER A 881 -6.08 -21.60 8.42
N VAL A 882 -6.58 -22.83 8.51
CA VAL A 882 -5.92 -23.91 9.23
C VAL A 882 -5.20 -24.77 8.19
N ARG A 883 -3.91 -24.99 8.40
CA ARG A 883 -3.00 -25.58 7.42
C ARG A 883 -2.16 -26.67 8.01
N THR A 884 -1.73 -27.60 7.18
CA THR A 884 -0.68 -28.56 7.54
C THR A 884 0.52 -28.41 6.62
N ASP A 885 1.70 -28.76 7.12
CA ASP A 885 2.92 -28.85 6.33
C ASP A 885 3.37 -30.31 6.10
N GLN A 886 4.57 -30.40 5.55
CA GLN A 886 5.33 -31.61 5.20
C GLN A 886 5.56 -32.55 6.39
N GLY A 887 5.59 -32.04 7.61
CA GLY A 887 5.97 -32.79 8.81
C GLY A 887 4.78 -33.36 9.59
N SER A 888 3.57 -33.34 9.01
CA SER A 888 2.33 -33.55 9.77
C SER A 888 2.21 -32.54 10.91
N SER A 889 2.63 -31.30 10.71
CA SER A 889 2.39 -30.25 11.69
C SER A 889 1.33 -29.30 11.19
N LEU A 890 0.54 -28.77 12.11
CA LEU A 890 -0.58 -27.89 11.85
C LEU A 890 -0.26 -26.49 12.37
N ARG A 891 -0.65 -25.48 11.59
CA ARG A 891 -0.65 -24.08 12.01
C ARG A 891 -1.96 -23.41 11.64
N MET A 892 -2.21 -22.28 12.29
CA MET A 892 -3.30 -21.40 11.89
C MET A 892 -2.74 -20.05 11.47
N GLU A 893 -3.22 -19.57 10.34
CA GLU A 893 -2.81 -18.32 9.75
C GLU A 893 -3.99 -17.37 9.66
N ASN A 894 -3.66 -16.09 9.77
CA ASN A 894 -4.54 -15.03 9.35
C ASN A 894 -3.81 -14.28 8.23
N GLY A 895 -4.26 -14.48 6.99
CA GLY A 895 -3.67 -13.87 5.82
C GLY A 895 -3.96 -12.37 5.79
N ASP A 896 -2.92 -11.55 5.86
CA ASP A 896 -2.95 -10.16 5.41
C ASP A 896 -2.01 -10.05 4.17
N THR A 897 -2.23 -10.81 3.08
CA THR A 897 -1.68 -10.55 1.70
C THR A 897 -1.84 -11.74 0.73
N ALA A 898 -1.95 -11.41 -0.56
CA ALA A 898 -1.76 -12.30 -1.72
C ALA A 898 -0.43 -13.09 -1.71
N ALA A 899 -0.40 -14.13 -2.53
CA ALA A 899 0.58 -15.22 -2.58
C ALA A 899 2.04 -14.76 -2.78
N SER A 900 2.77 -14.49 -1.69
CA SER A 900 4.21 -14.80 -1.54
C SER A 900 4.67 -14.41 -0.14
N GLY A 901 4.62 -15.37 0.79
CA GLY A 901 5.41 -15.29 2.02
C GLY A 901 4.75 -15.74 3.32
N PHE A 902 3.44 -15.99 3.38
CA PHE A 902 2.73 -16.61 4.52
C PHE A 902 3.27 -16.24 5.93
N ARG A 903 3.44 -14.94 6.21
CA ARG A 903 4.25 -14.47 7.36
C ARG A 903 3.50 -14.27 8.67
N LYS A 904 2.16 -14.23 8.69
CA LYS A 904 1.39 -13.99 9.93
C LYS A 904 0.70 -15.26 10.42
N VAL A 905 1.43 -15.94 11.27
CA VAL A 905 1.00 -17.15 11.95
C VAL A 905 0.32 -16.74 13.28
N LEU A 906 -0.88 -17.25 13.54
CA LEU A 906 -1.58 -17.06 14.83
C LEU A 906 -0.98 -17.97 15.91
N PHE A 907 -0.52 -19.17 15.54
CA PHE A 907 0.36 -20.02 16.35
C PHE A 907 1.19 -20.95 15.45
N ASP A 908 2.41 -21.23 15.87
CA ASP A 908 3.42 -21.96 15.08
C ASP A 908 3.07 -23.45 14.91
N TYR A 909 3.78 -24.13 14.00
CA TYR A 909 3.57 -25.54 13.70
C TYR A 909 3.56 -26.42 14.95
N GLN A 910 2.45 -27.16 15.12
CA GLN A 910 2.27 -28.15 16.17
C GLN A 910 2.05 -29.53 15.54
N PRO A 911 2.70 -30.60 16.02
CA PRO A 911 2.60 -31.91 15.41
C PRO A 911 1.19 -32.52 15.55
N ILE A 912 0.73 -33.16 14.48
CA ILE A 912 -0.44 -34.04 14.35
C ILE A 912 -0.01 -35.37 13.72
N ALA A 913 -0.79 -36.45 13.88
CA ALA A 913 -0.40 -37.77 13.39
C ALA A 913 -0.90 -37.99 11.94
N PRO A 914 -0.05 -38.36 10.97
CA PRO A 914 -0.53 -38.65 9.62
C PRO A 914 -1.32 -39.97 9.59
N ASN A 915 -2.14 -40.14 8.56
CA ASN A 915 -2.88 -41.38 8.26
C ASN A 915 -3.86 -41.84 9.35
N VAL A 916 -4.27 -40.95 10.27
CA VAL A 916 -5.33 -41.21 11.25
C VAL A 916 -6.39 -40.09 11.19
N PRO A 917 -7.65 -40.38 11.53
CA PRO A 917 -8.68 -39.35 11.61
C PRO A 917 -8.44 -38.37 12.76
N HIS A 918 -8.62 -37.08 12.48
CA HIS A 918 -8.57 -35.98 13.44
C HIS A 918 -9.91 -35.25 13.55
N GLN A 919 -10.25 -34.79 14.75
CA GLN A 919 -11.41 -33.93 14.99
C GLN A 919 -10.95 -32.49 15.28
N LEU A 920 -11.17 -31.57 14.33
CA LEU A 920 -10.98 -30.14 14.52
C LEU A 920 -12.24 -29.51 15.12
N ARG A 921 -12.05 -28.56 16.06
CA ARG A 921 -13.05 -27.58 16.48
C ARG A 921 -12.44 -26.17 16.47
N LEU A 922 -12.96 -25.30 15.61
CA LEU A 922 -12.62 -23.89 15.54
C LEU A 922 -13.81 -23.06 16.02
N TYR A 923 -13.69 -22.50 17.22
CA TYR A 923 -14.61 -21.48 17.73
C TYR A 923 -14.20 -20.12 17.18
N LEU A 924 -15.17 -19.36 16.70
CA LEU A 924 -14.96 -18.06 16.07
C LEU A 924 -16.06 -17.08 16.46
N ASP A 925 -15.68 -15.87 16.86
CA ASP A 925 -16.57 -14.72 16.96
C ASP A 925 -16.04 -13.54 16.14
N ALA A 926 -16.58 -12.33 16.31
CA ALA A 926 -16.16 -11.16 15.55
C ALA A 926 -14.68 -10.73 15.74
N GLU A 927 -14.03 -11.18 16.81
CA GLU A 927 -12.67 -10.76 17.20
C GLU A 927 -11.76 -11.92 17.65
N ARG A 928 -12.32 -13.03 18.15
CA ARG A 928 -11.59 -14.10 18.84
C ARG A 928 -11.70 -15.43 18.11
N TYR A 929 -10.64 -16.22 18.23
CA TYR A 929 -10.62 -17.61 17.82
C TYR A 929 -10.16 -18.52 18.96
N ARG A 930 -10.60 -19.78 18.92
CA ARG A 930 -10.04 -20.88 19.71
C ARG A 930 -10.05 -22.13 18.85
N LEU A 931 -8.90 -22.76 18.71
CA LEU A 931 -8.71 -23.97 17.93
C LEU A 931 -8.34 -25.15 18.84
N GLU A 932 -9.14 -26.21 18.74
CA GLU A 932 -8.91 -27.51 19.37
C GLU A 932 -8.81 -28.60 18.31
N ILE A 933 -7.91 -29.56 18.52
CA ILE A 933 -7.82 -30.77 17.69
C ILE A 933 -7.72 -31.97 18.64
N ASP A 934 -8.58 -32.96 18.43
CA ASP A 934 -8.70 -34.16 19.26
C ASP A 934 -8.87 -33.83 20.76
N GLY A 935 -9.59 -32.74 21.04
CA GLY A 935 -9.82 -32.24 22.40
C GLY A 935 -8.64 -31.52 23.06
N LYS A 936 -7.48 -31.41 22.38
CA LYS A 936 -6.32 -30.63 22.82
C LYS A 936 -6.42 -29.19 22.28
N LEU A 937 -6.14 -28.20 23.13
CA LEU A 937 -6.04 -26.79 22.71
C LEU A 937 -4.73 -26.56 21.93
N TYR A 938 -4.83 -26.06 20.70
CA TYR A 938 -3.69 -25.69 19.85
C TYR A 938 -3.40 -24.19 19.89
N GLY A 939 -4.45 -23.37 20.00
CA GLY A 939 -4.29 -21.93 20.15
C GLY A 939 -5.60 -21.22 20.44
N GLU A 940 -5.52 -20.12 21.19
CA GLU A 940 -6.63 -19.20 21.40
C GLU A 940 -6.12 -17.77 21.41
N GLY A 941 -6.90 -16.83 20.88
CA GLY A 941 -6.43 -15.46 20.74
C GLY A 941 -7.38 -14.57 19.95
N LEU A 942 -6.83 -13.46 19.46
CA LEU A 942 -7.52 -12.55 18.55
C LEU A 942 -7.15 -12.89 17.10
N HIS A 943 -8.12 -12.82 16.19
CA HIS A 943 -7.84 -12.74 14.75
C HIS A 943 -7.96 -11.29 14.27
N ASN A 944 -7.48 -11.01 13.06
CA ASN A 944 -7.58 -9.66 12.46
C ASN A 944 -8.43 -9.63 11.18
N LEU A 945 -9.30 -10.63 10.97
CA LEU A 945 -10.22 -10.67 9.82
C LEU A 945 -10.97 -9.34 9.67
N GLN A 946 -11.03 -8.82 8.44
CA GLN A 946 -11.81 -7.63 8.10
C GLN A 946 -13.25 -7.93 7.67
N PHE A 947 -13.64 -9.19 7.77
CA PHE A 947 -14.99 -9.67 7.50
C PHE A 947 -15.48 -10.46 8.71
N THR A 948 -16.80 -10.48 8.87
CA THR A 948 -17.49 -11.28 9.89
C THR A 948 -18.49 -12.27 9.29
N CYS A 949 -18.52 -12.33 7.96
CA CYS A 949 -19.32 -13.23 7.15
C CYS A 949 -18.38 -13.80 6.08
N GLY A 950 -18.23 -15.12 5.99
CA GLY A 950 -17.28 -15.74 5.06
C GLY A 950 -17.75 -17.07 4.49
N ARG A 951 -17.24 -17.43 3.32
CA ARG A 951 -17.42 -18.75 2.71
C ARG A 951 -16.40 -19.70 3.32
N LEU A 952 -16.84 -20.91 3.63
CA LEU A 952 -15.95 -22.01 3.96
C LEU A 952 -15.37 -22.63 2.69
N SER A 953 -14.07 -22.85 2.66
CA SER A 953 -13.36 -23.56 1.62
C SER A 953 -12.53 -24.70 2.21
N LEU A 954 -12.57 -25.84 1.53
CA LEU A 954 -11.75 -27.02 1.80
C LEU A 954 -10.83 -27.22 0.60
N SER A 955 -9.53 -27.33 0.81
CA SER A 955 -8.60 -27.44 -0.33
C SER A 955 -7.33 -28.19 -0.01
N ILE A 956 -6.66 -28.69 -1.03
CA ILE A 956 -5.27 -29.13 -0.99
C ILE A 956 -4.50 -28.33 -2.05
N GLY A 957 -3.28 -27.92 -1.75
CA GLY A 957 -2.47 -27.08 -2.62
C GLY A 957 -0.99 -27.46 -2.57
N SER A 958 -0.25 -27.09 -3.60
CA SER A 958 1.19 -27.33 -3.68
C SER A 958 1.89 -26.21 -4.44
N GLY A 959 3.14 -25.91 -4.05
CA GLY A 959 4.00 -24.96 -4.76
C GLY A 959 4.54 -25.49 -6.09
N HIS A 960 4.24 -26.74 -6.43
CA HIS A 960 4.56 -27.43 -7.68
C HIS A 960 3.35 -28.25 -8.14
N GLN A 961 3.35 -28.76 -9.38
CA GLN A 961 2.31 -29.67 -9.84
C GLN A 961 2.39 -30.97 -9.01
N GLY A 962 1.42 -31.19 -8.12
CA GLY A 962 1.40 -32.35 -7.23
C GLY A 962 1.11 -33.65 -7.98
N HIS A 963 1.60 -34.79 -7.44
CA HIS A 963 1.43 -36.12 -8.03
C HIS A 963 0.90 -37.13 -6.97
N GLY A 964 -0.42 -37.19 -6.81
CA GLY A 964 -1.08 -38.25 -6.03
C GLY A 964 -1.29 -37.94 -4.53
N ASP A 965 -1.17 -36.68 -4.12
CA ASP A 965 -1.45 -36.27 -2.74
C ASP A 965 -2.97 -36.27 -2.49
N VAL A 966 -3.43 -37.01 -1.48
CA VAL A 966 -4.86 -37.18 -1.19
C VAL A 966 -5.20 -36.68 0.21
N TRP A 967 -6.25 -35.86 0.28
CA TRP A 967 -6.89 -35.43 1.52
C TRP A 967 -8.33 -35.90 1.60
N ALA A 968 -8.66 -36.58 2.69
CA ALA A 968 -10.01 -37.07 2.94
C ALA A 968 -10.67 -36.26 4.07
N ILE A 969 -11.90 -35.82 3.84
CA ILE A 969 -12.71 -35.10 4.82
C ILE A 969 -14.00 -35.89 5.01
N ASP A 970 -14.19 -36.41 6.22
CA ASP A 970 -15.31 -37.26 6.60
C ASP A 970 -16.58 -36.43 6.82
N SER A 971 -16.46 -35.29 7.50
CA SER A 971 -17.61 -34.43 7.78
C SER A 971 -17.20 -32.99 8.09
N VAL A 972 -18.11 -32.07 7.82
CA VAL A 972 -18.02 -30.66 8.21
C VAL A 972 -19.32 -30.24 8.87
N GLN A 973 -19.23 -29.55 10.00
CA GLN A 973 -20.38 -29.03 10.72
C GLN A 973 -20.13 -27.60 11.18
N VAL A 974 -21.14 -26.74 11.05
CA VAL A 974 -21.11 -25.37 11.55
C VAL A 974 -22.34 -25.15 12.44
N ARG A 975 -22.13 -24.75 13.70
CA ARG A 975 -23.20 -24.51 14.67
C ARG A 975 -23.04 -23.16 15.39
N PRO A 976 -24.13 -22.55 15.87
CA PRO A 976 -24.04 -21.46 16.83
C PRO A 976 -23.28 -21.88 18.09
N ALA A 977 -22.46 -20.99 18.64
CA ALA A 977 -21.68 -21.21 19.86
C ALA A 977 -21.98 -20.13 20.91
N ALA A 978 -21.58 -20.39 22.16
CA ALA A 978 -21.53 -19.37 23.19
C ALA A 978 -20.34 -18.40 22.93
N PRO A 979 -20.41 -17.13 23.40
CA PRO A 979 -19.28 -16.19 23.31
C PRO A 979 -18.01 -16.70 24.01
N LEU A 980 -16.84 -16.42 23.40
CA LEU A 980 -15.49 -16.78 23.87
C LEU A 980 -14.90 -15.80 24.89
#